data_AF-A0A5D3DZ20-F1
#
_entry.id   AF-A0A5D3DZ20-F1
#
_cell.length_a   1.000
_cell.length_b   1.000
_cell.length_c   1.000
_cell.angle_alpha   90.00
_cell.angle_beta   90.00
_cell.angle_gamma   90.00
#
_symmetry.space_group_name_H-M   'P 1'
#
loop_
_entity.id
_entity.type
_entity.pdbx_description
1 polymer ?
#
loop_
_entity_poly.entity_id
_entity_poly.type
_entity_poly.pdbx_seq_one_letter_code
_entity_poly.pdbx_strand_id
1 'polypeptide(L)'
;MKTTQAWCPSEMQILPGPRHRTHMKKPLWIIVLVSFIIVFLICAYMYPPQTSGACYIFSSRGCKVITDWLPPAPARELTDEEVSSHVVIREILNSPIIPSKTPKIAFMFLTPGSLPFEKLWDKFFNGHEDKFTVYVHASKEKPTHVSRHFLNRDIHSGQVVWGKITMVDAERRLLANALQEPDNHHFVLLSDSCVPLYSFDYIYKYLMHSNTSFVDCFKDPGPHGNGRYSEHMLPEVEEKHFRKGAQWFTMKRQHALIVLADNLYYSKFRDYCRPGLEGHNCIADEHYLPTFFNMIDPTGIANWSVTHVDWSERKWHPKSYRAEDITYELLQNITSIDVSVHVTSDQKMSRTFTSSASSLLEADFWGRQMLFAKDAILLMPKLIDVIINMMILLASLHHLLPSLTLAFYLSTAIILSTSIMTKPSRLATKLIHRNSYLHPLYDPNETVEDRSKREQASSIERFAFLESKIKELKSVGNEARSSLIPFNRGSGFLVNLSIGSPPVTQLVVVDTGSSLLWVQCLPCINCFQQSTSWFDPLKSASFKTLGCGFPGYNYINGYKCNGNQAEYKLRYLGGDSSQGILAKESLLFETLDEGKIKKTNLTFGCGHMNFKTNNDDTYNGVFGLGAYPHITMATQLGNKFSYCIGDINNPLYTHNHLVLGQGSYIEGDSTPLQIHFGHYYVTLQTISVGSKTLKIDPNAFKISSDGSGGVLIDSGMTYTKLANGGFELLYDEIVDLMKGLLERIPTQRKFEGLCFKGVVSRDLVGFPAVTFHFAGGADLVLESGSLFRQHGGDRFCLAILPSNSELLNLSVIGILAQQNYNVGFDLEQMKVFFRRIDCQLLDE
;
A
#
# COMPACT_ATOMS: atom_id res chain seq x y z
N MET A 1 99.51 -42.68 12.66
CA MET A 1 99.76 -43.22 14.01
C MET A 1 98.41 -43.26 14.70
N LYS A 2 97.83 -44.42 15.08
CA LYS A 2 98.23 -45.31 16.20
C LYS A 2 98.36 -44.52 17.52
N THR A 3 97.64 -44.84 18.62
CA THR A 3 96.78 -46.01 18.92
C THR A 3 95.93 -45.80 20.18
N THR A 4 94.74 -46.45 20.26
CA THR A 4 94.02 -46.98 21.47
C THR A 4 93.66 -46.00 22.62
N GLN A 5 92.55 -46.09 23.37
CA GLN A 5 91.57 -47.14 23.79
C GLN A 5 90.21 -46.40 24.06
N ALA A 6 89.04 -46.98 24.42
CA ALA A 6 88.56 -48.36 24.63
C ALA A 6 87.00 -48.40 24.64
N TRP A 7 86.42 -49.57 24.26
CA TRP A 7 85.17 -50.20 24.75
C TRP A 7 83.80 -49.47 24.65
N CYS A 8 82.77 -50.27 24.36
CA CYS A 8 81.34 -50.01 24.53
C CYS A 8 80.76 -51.22 25.28
N PRO A 9 79.86 -51.05 26.26
CA PRO A 9 78.46 -51.44 25.98
C PRO A 9 77.35 -50.72 26.78
N SER A 10 76.11 -50.93 26.30
CA SER A 10 74.83 -51.04 27.04
C SER A 10 74.15 -49.79 27.63
N GLU A 11 72.82 -49.83 27.55
CA GLU A 11 71.84 -48.81 27.95
C GLU A 11 71.71 -48.65 29.46
N MET A 12 71.37 -47.43 29.93
CA MET A 12 70.68 -47.23 31.19
C MET A 12 69.83 -45.95 31.14
N GLN A 13 68.54 -46.06 31.40
CA GLN A 13 67.58 -44.94 31.37
C GLN A 13 67.78 -44.00 32.56
N ILE A 14 67.99 -42.69 32.32
CA ILE A 14 67.98 -41.65 33.37
C ILE A 14 67.22 -40.40 32.87
N LEU A 15 66.42 -39.81 33.76
CA LEU A 15 65.53 -38.66 33.48
C LEU A 15 66.28 -37.38 33.05
N PRO A 16 65.67 -36.55 32.17
CA PRO A 16 66.08 -35.16 32.02
C PRO A 16 65.50 -34.27 33.13
N GLY A 17 66.38 -33.57 33.85
CA GLY A 17 66.03 -32.58 34.87
C GLY A 17 65.38 -31.29 34.32
N PRO A 18 64.88 -30.41 35.22
CA PRO A 18 63.95 -29.35 34.85
C PRO A 18 64.62 -28.19 34.11
N ARG A 19 64.09 -27.83 32.93
CA ARG A 19 64.42 -26.55 32.27
C ARG A 19 63.61 -25.42 32.90
N HIS A 20 64.30 -24.47 33.51
CA HIS A 20 63.71 -23.22 33.98
C HIS A 20 63.03 -22.48 32.82
N ARG A 21 61.72 -22.25 32.92
CA ARG A 21 60.97 -21.37 32.01
C ARG A 21 60.64 -20.06 32.73
N THR A 22 60.78 -18.94 32.04
CA THR A 22 60.58 -17.59 32.61
C THR A 22 59.13 -17.36 33.02
N HIS A 23 58.94 -16.74 34.18
CA HIS A 23 57.64 -16.60 34.84
C HIS A 23 56.83 -15.44 34.21
N MET A 24 56.12 -15.72 33.10
CA MET A 24 55.20 -14.75 32.50
C MET A 24 54.09 -14.38 33.49
N LYS A 25 54.01 -13.10 33.85
CA LYS A 25 52.91 -12.55 34.65
C LYS A 25 51.60 -12.73 33.87
N LYS A 26 50.66 -13.50 34.43
CA LYS A 26 49.30 -13.64 33.88
C LYS A 26 48.64 -12.25 33.77
N PRO A 27 47.82 -11.97 32.74
CA PRO A 27 47.25 -10.66 32.50
C PRO A 27 46.04 -10.39 33.43
N LEU A 28 46.29 -10.33 34.75
CA LEU A 28 45.27 -10.05 35.77
C LEU A 28 44.55 -8.73 35.48
N TRP A 29 45.28 -7.76 34.90
CA TRP A 29 44.75 -6.46 34.47
C TRP A 29 43.63 -6.57 33.42
N ILE A 30 43.66 -7.56 32.53
CA ILE A 30 42.57 -7.76 31.55
C ILE A 30 41.31 -8.24 32.27
N ILE A 31 41.46 -9.15 33.24
CA ILE A 31 40.33 -9.64 34.04
C ILE A 31 39.74 -8.50 34.87
N VAL A 32 40.57 -7.70 35.54
CA VAL A 32 40.12 -6.53 36.32
C VAL A 32 39.43 -5.49 35.43
N LEU A 33 39.96 -5.21 34.24
CA LEU A 33 39.39 -4.24 33.30
C LEU A 33 38.06 -4.73 32.72
N VAL A 34 37.95 -6.01 32.36
CA VAL A 34 36.67 -6.63 31.95
C VAL A 34 35.66 -6.63 33.10
N SER A 35 36.06 -6.94 34.33
CA SER A 35 35.18 -6.84 35.50
C SER A 35 34.69 -5.42 35.74
N PHE A 36 35.55 -4.40 35.59
CA PHE A 36 35.15 -3.00 35.69
C PHE A 36 34.16 -2.58 34.61
N ILE A 37 34.35 -3.02 33.36
CA ILE A 37 33.42 -2.77 32.25
C ILE A 37 32.07 -3.44 32.51
N ILE A 38 32.05 -4.69 32.97
CA ILE A 38 30.81 -5.41 33.32
C ILE A 38 30.08 -4.70 34.46
N VAL A 39 30.77 -4.32 35.54
CA VAL A 39 30.15 -3.57 36.66
C VAL A 39 29.63 -2.21 36.20
N PHE A 40 30.37 -1.49 35.34
CA PHE A 40 29.91 -0.22 34.78
C PHE A 40 28.65 -0.39 33.92
N LEU A 41 28.59 -1.42 33.07
CA LEU A 41 27.41 -1.74 32.27
C LEU A 41 26.20 -2.14 33.13
N ILE A 42 26.41 -2.92 34.19
CA ILE A 42 25.35 -3.28 35.16
C ILE A 42 24.85 -2.03 35.89
N CYS A 43 25.75 -1.15 36.37
CA CYS A 43 25.36 0.08 37.02
C CYS A 43 24.62 1.04 36.07
N ALA A 44 25.06 1.16 34.81
CA ALA A 44 24.38 1.98 33.80
C ALA A 44 23.00 1.41 33.41
N TYR A 45 22.83 0.09 33.47
CA TYR A 45 21.56 -0.59 33.26
C TYR A 45 20.61 -0.46 34.46
N MET A 46 21.13 -0.54 35.70
CA MET A 46 20.33 -0.43 36.93
C MET A 46 20.00 1.03 37.31
N TYR A 47 20.84 1.98 36.92
CA TYR A 47 20.68 3.41 37.21
C TYR A 47 20.82 4.25 35.93
N PRO A 48 19.87 4.14 34.97
CA PRO A 48 19.88 4.99 33.79
C PRO A 48 19.73 6.47 34.22
N PRO A 49 20.59 7.38 33.72
CA PRO A 49 20.61 8.76 34.19
C PRO A 49 19.34 9.52 33.79
N GLN A 50 18.55 9.95 34.78
CA GLN A 50 17.25 10.61 34.59
C GLN A 50 17.32 12.11 34.26
N THR A 51 18.51 12.68 34.01
CA THR A 51 18.66 14.10 33.70
C THR A 51 19.58 14.35 32.49
N SER A 52 19.16 15.28 31.63
CA SER A 52 19.73 15.58 30.30
C SER A 52 21.13 16.21 30.30
N GLY A 53 21.74 16.46 31.47
CA GLY A 53 23.07 17.07 31.60
C GLY A 53 24.24 16.18 31.13
N ALA A 54 24.06 14.86 31.00
CA ALA A 54 25.15 13.92 30.76
C ALA A 54 25.56 13.71 29.28
N CYS A 55 24.69 13.96 28.28
CA CYS A 55 25.07 13.83 26.84
C CYS A 55 25.96 14.99 26.34
N TYR A 56 26.55 15.85 27.19
CA TYR A 56 27.42 16.97 26.78
C TYR A 56 28.89 16.59 26.50
N ILE A 57 29.34 15.39 26.89
CA ILE A 57 30.75 14.95 26.71
C ILE A 57 30.94 14.03 25.49
N PHE A 58 29.88 13.41 24.98
CA PHE A 58 29.94 12.54 23.79
C PHE A 58 28.90 12.90 22.74
N SER A 59 29.34 12.92 21.48
CA SER A 59 28.60 13.40 20.30
C SER A 59 27.13 12.95 20.24
N SER A 60 26.25 13.87 19.81
CA SER A 60 24.79 13.69 19.71
C SER A 60 24.32 12.52 18.83
N ARG A 61 25.19 11.90 18.03
CA ARG A 61 24.89 10.66 17.29
C ARG A 61 24.89 9.40 18.18
N GLY A 62 25.57 9.42 19.33
CA GLY A 62 25.67 8.26 20.23
C GLY A 62 24.39 7.97 21.01
N CYS A 63 23.74 9.01 21.56
CA CYS A 63 22.60 8.83 22.45
C CYS A 63 21.36 8.19 21.74
N LYS A 64 21.27 8.24 20.39
CA LYS A 64 20.17 7.60 19.62
C LYS A 64 20.30 6.08 19.49
N VAL A 65 21.53 5.56 19.39
CA VAL A 65 21.78 4.10 19.31
C VAL A 65 21.46 3.42 20.64
N ILE A 66 21.58 4.13 21.76
CA ILE A 66 21.30 3.61 23.10
C ILE A 66 19.79 3.54 23.35
N THR A 67 19.00 4.52 22.90
CA THR A 67 17.53 4.49 23.03
C THR A 67 16.89 3.36 22.23
N ASP A 68 17.46 3.01 21.07
CA ASP A 68 16.97 1.92 20.22
C ASP A 68 17.42 0.52 20.71
N TRP A 69 18.30 0.45 21.72
CA TRP A 69 18.86 -0.80 22.28
C TRP A 69 18.26 -1.21 23.62
N LEU A 70 17.52 -0.31 24.27
CA LEU A 70 16.78 -0.62 25.49
C LEU A 70 15.48 -1.35 25.13
N PRO A 71 15.06 -2.38 25.89
CA PRO A 71 13.72 -2.94 25.74
C PRO A 71 12.68 -1.83 25.97
N PRO A 72 11.51 -1.88 25.30
CA PRO A 72 10.47 -0.88 25.52
C PRO A 72 10.14 -0.81 27.01
N ALA A 73 10.06 0.41 27.54
CA ALA A 73 9.70 0.63 28.94
C ALA A 73 8.38 -0.12 29.23
N PRO A 74 8.25 -0.77 30.41
CA PRO A 74 7.02 -1.47 30.76
C PRO A 74 5.83 -0.52 30.61
N ALA A 75 4.75 -1.01 30.01
CA ALA A 75 3.56 -0.20 29.75
C ALA A 75 3.10 0.46 31.06
N ARG A 76 2.94 1.79 31.03
CA ARG A 76 2.53 2.57 32.20
C ARG A 76 1.19 2.04 32.71
N GLU A 77 1.10 1.78 34.01
CA GLU A 77 -0.18 1.50 34.66
C GLU A 77 -1.09 2.74 34.57
N LEU A 78 -2.32 2.52 34.11
CA LEU A 78 -3.34 3.56 33.99
C LEU A 78 -3.98 3.82 35.36
N THR A 79 -4.34 5.07 35.64
CA THR A 79 -5.11 5.40 36.85
C THR A 79 -6.56 4.89 36.74
N ASP A 80 -7.26 4.76 37.87
CA ASP A 80 -8.69 4.38 37.89
C ASP A 80 -9.55 5.34 37.05
N GLU A 81 -9.18 6.62 37.00
CA GLU A 81 -9.85 7.65 36.19
C GLU A 81 -9.60 7.44 34.69
N GLU A 82 -8.36 7.11 34.30
CA GLU A 82 -8.01 6.75 32.92
C GLU A 82 -8.72 5.47 32.46
N VAL A 83 -8.74 4.43 33.30
CA VAL A 83 -9.46 3.19 33.03
C VAL A 83 -10.96 3.47 32.87
N SER A 84 -11.55 4.26 33.76
CA SER A 84 -12.97 4.65 33.68
C SER A 84 -13.28 5.43 32.40
N SER A 85 -12.43 6.40 32.04
CA SER A 85 -12.52 7.18 30.80
C SER A 85 -12.43 6.28 29.56
N HIS A 86 -11.43 5.38 29.52
CA HIS A 86 -11.22 4.45 28.41
C HIS A 86 -12.38 3.48 28.23
N VAL A 87 -13.01 3.01 29.31
CA VAL A 87 -14.22 2.17 29.23
C VAL A 87 -15.39 2.94 28.61
N VAL A 88 -15.71 4.13 29.12
CA VAL A 88 -16.83 4.94 28.60
C VAL A 88 -16.62 5.28 27.12
N ILE A 89 -15.41 5.71 26.76
CA ILE A 89 -15.07 6.05 25.37
C ILE A 89 -15.15 4.83 24.45
N ARG A 90 -14.60 3.68 24.88
CA ARG A 90 -14.63 2.44 24.10
C ARG A 90 -16.06 1.97 23.83
N GLU A 91 -16.95 2.06 24.82
CA GLU A 91 -18.37 1.70 24.63
C GLU A 91 -19.08 2.66 23.66
N ILE A 92 -18.79 3.97 23.70
CA ILE A 92 -19.35 4.94 22.73
C ILE A 92 -18.85 4.66 21.30
N LEU A 93 -17.56 4.38 21.11
CA LEU A 93 -16.97 4.05 19.81
C LEU A 93 -17.46 2.71 19.25
N ASN A 94 -17.74 1.73 20.11
CA ASN A 94 -18.30 0.42 19.72
C ASN A 94 -19.83 0.41 19.59
N SER A 95 -20.53 1.45 20.07
CA SER A 95 -21.98 1.54 20.02
C SER A 95 -22.50 1.57 18.57
N PRO A 96 -23.51 0.76 18.21
CA PRO A 96 -24.02 0.74 16.83
C PRO A 96 -24.64 2.07 16.43
N ILE A 97 -24.36 2.51 15.19
CA ILE A 97 -24.96 3.72 14.61
C ILE A 97 -26.47 3.53 14.50
N ILE A 98 -27.24 4.45 15.10
CA ILE A 98 -28.70 4.47 15.01
C ILE A 98 -29.08 4.78 13.55
N PRO A 99 -29.86 3.92 12.87
CA PRO A 99 -30.23 4.15 11.48
C PRO A 99 -31.32 5.23 11.37
N SER A 100 -30.92 6.46 10.99
CA SER A 100 -31.85 7.50 10.54
C SER A 100 -32.35 7.23 9.11
N LYS A 101 -33.59 7.63 8.82
CA LYS A 101 -34.15 7.65 7.46
C LYS A 101 -33.65 8.84 6.63
N THR A 102 -33.22 9.90 7.30
CA THR A 102 -32.78 11.18 6.74
C THR A 102 -31.61 11.70 7.56
N PRO A 103 -30.40 11.10 7.43
CA PRO A 103 -29.24 11.55 8.17
C PRO A 103 -28.88 12.99 7.76
N LYS A 104 -28.43 13.80 8.71
CA LYS A 104 -28.16 15.23 8.56
C LYS A 104 -26.73 15.60 8.95
N ILE A 105 -26.25 16.69 8.35
CA ILE A 105 -25.01 17.36 8.77
C ILE A 105 -25.36 18.56 9.65
N ALA A 106 -24.80 18.61 10.84
CA ALA A 106 -24.85 19.77 11.71
C ALA A 106 -23.76 20.77 11.30
N PHE A 107 -24.16 21.89 10.72
CA PHE A 107 -23.28 23.02 10.45
C PHE A 107 -23.29 23.95 11.68
N MET A 108 -22.16 23.99 12.37
CA MET A 108 -21.99 24.66 13.66
C MET A 108 -21.09 25.89 13.47
N PHE A 109 -21.69 27.07 13.48
CA PHE A 109 -21.02 28.34 13.28
C PHE A 109 -20.59 28.91 14.63
N LEU A 110 -19.28 29.05 14.84
CA LEU A 110 -18.68 29.67 16.01
C LEU A 110 -18.30 31.12 15.67
N THR A 111 -19.12 32.08 16.09
CA THR A 111 -18.99 33.47 15.67
C THR A 111 -18.83 34.45 16.85
N PRO A 112 -18.12 35.57 16.65
CA PRO A 112 -18.10 36.67 17.60
C PRO A 112 -19.40 37.52 17.54
N GLY A 113 -20.09 37.54 16.39
CA GLY A 113 -21.30 38.33 16.13
C GLY A 113 -22.04 37.87 14.87
N SER A 114 -22.63 38.80 14.11
CA SER A 114 -23.37 38.51 12.85
C SER A 114 -22.49 37.89 11.77
N LEU A 115 -23.06 36.96 10.98
CA LEU A 115 -22.38 36.21 9.91
C LEU A 115 -22.19 37.06 8.63
N PRO A 116 -20.95 37.45 8.24
CA PRO A 116 -20.73 38.26 7.04
C PRO A 116 -21.15 37.55 5.75
N PHE A 117 -20.96 36.23 5.70
CA PHE A 117 -21.24 35.38 4.55
C PHE A 117 -22.61 34.67 4.61
N GLU A 118 -23.53 35.11 5.47
CA GLU A 118 -24.85 34.48 5.65
C GLU A 118 -25.59 34.28 4.31
N LYS A 119 -25.55 35.26 3.40
CA LYS A 119 -26.17 35.17 2.05
C LYS A 119 -25.52 34.16 1.11
N LEU A 120 -24.26 33.77 1.36
CA LEU A 120 -23.60 32.70 0.62
C LEU A 120 -24.01 31.34 1.16
N TRP A 121 -24.06 31.21 2.50
CA TRP A 121 -24.54 30.00 3.16
C TRP A 121 -26.04 29.73 2.89
N ASP A 122 -26.88 30.78 2.83
CA ASP A 122 -28.28 30.70 2.40
C ASP A 122 -28.41 30.05 1.01
N LYS A 123 -27.61 30.48 0.03
CA LYS A 123 -27.55 29.88 -1.31
C LYS A 123 -27.02 28.44 -1.32
N PHE A 124 -26.05 28.14 -0.45
CA PHE A 124 -25.48 26.79 -0.32
C PHE A 124 -26.51 25.80 0.29
N PHE A 125 -27.35 26.26 1.22
CA PHE A 125 -28.35 25.43 1.89
C PHE A 125 -29.69 25.29 1.16
N ASN A 126 -30.03 26.25 0.28
CA ASN A 126 -31.35 26.32 -0.33
C ASN A 126 -31.69 25.10 -1.21
N GLY A 127 -32.74 24.36 -0.85
CA GLY A 127 -33.18 23.14 -1.56
C GLY A 127 -32.66 21.83 -0.96
N HIS A 128 -32.03 21.87 0.22
CA HIS A 128 -31.48 20.70 0.91
C HIS A 128 -31.92 20.60 2.39
N GLU A 129 -33.06 21.22 2.75
CA GLU A 129 -33.49 21.42 4.14
C GLU A 129 -33.74 20.14 4.95
N ASP A 130 -33.88 18.99 4.29
CA ASP A 130 -34.02 17.66 4.89
C ASP A 130 -32.66 17.05 5.31
N LYS A 131 -31.54 17.59 4.81
CA LYS A 131 -30.19 17.01 4.90
C LYS A 131 -29.23 17.74 5.85
N PHE A 132 -29.65 18.84 6.47
CA PHE A 132 -28.78 19.58 7.39
C PHE A 132 -29.53 20.21 8.57
N THR A 133 -28.76 20.60 9.58
CA THR A 133 -29.19 21.49 10.65
C THR A 133 -28.15 22.60 10.84
N VAL A 134 -28.59 23.76 11.34
CA VAL A 134 -27.74 24.94 11.58
C VAL A 134 -27.78 25.29 13.05
N TYR A 135 -26.59 25.53 13.62
CA TYR A 135 -26.40 25.99 14.98
C TYR A 135 -25.43 27.16 14.96
N VAL A 136 -25.77 28.27 15.63
CA VAL A 136 -24.93 29.46 15.71
C VAL A 136 -24.57 29.70 17.16
N HIS A 137 -23.29 29.72 17.50
CA HIS A 137 -22.85 30.14 18.81
C HIS A 137 -22.83 31.67 18.87
N ALA A 138 -23.64 32.25 19.75
CA ALA A 138 -23.80 33.69 19.91
C ALA A 138 -23.24 34.13 21.26
N SER A 139 -22.03 34.69 21.27
CA SER A 139 -21.34 35.09 22.50
C SER A 139 -21.87 36.42 23.09
N LYS A 140 -21.10 37.50 22.98
CA LYS A 140 -21.37 38.80 23.61
C LYS A 140 -22.40 39.64 22.84
N GLU A 141 -22.40 39.54 21.51
CA GLU A 141 -23.32 40.26 20.64
C GLU A 141 -24.42 39.32 20.16
N LYS A 142 -25.63 39.84 19.99
CA LYS A 142 -26.74 39.08 19.39
C LYS A 142 -26.63 39.19 17.86
N PRO A 143 -26.39 38.08 17.13
CA PRO A 143 -26.34 38.11 15.68
C PRO A 143 -27.66 38.60 15.08
N THR A 144 -27.56 39.29 13.95
CA THR A 144 -28.70 39.69 13.13
C THR A 144 -28.76 38.79 11.89
N HIS A 145 -29.70 37.85 11.88
CA HIS A 145 -29.90 36.92 10.76
C HIS A 145 -30.97 37.43 9.79
N VAL A 146 -30.73 37.26 8.49
CA VAL A 146 -31.65 37.60 7.39
C VAL A 146 -32.19 36.35 6.69
N SER A 147 -31.41 35.26 6.70
CA SER A 147 -31.77 33.97 6.12
C SER A 147 -32.66 33.16 7.06
N ARG A 148 -33.69 32.55 6.50
CA ARG A 148 -34.58 31.59 7.20
C ARG A 148 -33.85 30.40 7.82
N HIS A 149 -32.64 30.06 7.35
CA HIS A 149 -31.87 28.94 7.85
C HIS A 149 -31.20 29.23 9.19
N PHE A 150 -30.88 30.50 9.45
CA PHE A 150 -30.17 30.96 10.66
C PHE A 150 -31.10 31.59 11.72
N LEU A 151 -32.30 32.02 11.35
CA LEU A 151 -33.31 32.52 12.30
C LEU A 151 -33.56 31.52 13.45
N ASN A 152 -33.47 32.02 14.69
CA ASN A 152 -33.65 31.28 15.93
C ASN A 152 -32.71 30.07 16.11
N ARG A 153 -31.50 30.12 15.53
CA ARG A 153 -30.44 29.10 15.71
C ARG A 153 -29.34 29.49 16.72
N ASP A 154 -29.50 30.64 17.38
CA ASP A 154 -28.53 31.18 18.33
C ASP A 154 -28.48 30.38 19.65
N ILE A 155 -27.28 29.98 20.03
CA ILE A 155 -26.94 29.31 21.28
C ILE A 155 -26.03 30.24 22.07
N HIS A 156 -26.55 30.80 23.16
CA HIS A 156 -25.83 31.80 23.94
C HIS A 156 -24.84 31.21 24.95
N SER A 157 -23.75 31.94 25.20
CA SER A 157 -22.78 31.63 26.25
C SER A 157 -22.13 32.89 26.84
N GLY A 158 -21.16 32.71 27.74
CA GLY A 158 -20.32 33.80 28.24
C GLY A 158 -19.33 34.31 27.20
N GLN A 159 -18.36 35.12 27.64
CA GLN A 159 -17.32 35.61 26.75
C GLN A 159 -16.36 34.48 26.34
N VAL A 160 -16.32 34.20 25.05
CA VAL A 160 -15.32 33.32 24.41
C VAL A 160 -14.05 34.12 24.11
N VAL A 161 -12.89 33.49 24.29
CA VAL A 161 -11.57 34.10 24.04
C VAL A 161 -10.69 33.09 23.32
N TRP A 162 -10.13 33.49 22.18
CA TRP A 162 -9.19 32.67 21.39
C TRP A 162 -7.97 32.23 22.21
N GLY A 163 -7.51 31.01 21.98
CA GLY A 163 -6.39 30.39 22.70
C GLY A 163 -6.70 29.93 24.12
N LYS A 164 -7.93 30.14 24.62
CA LYS A 164 -8.35 29.70 25.96
C LYS A 164 -9.38 28.60 25.87
N ILE A 165 -9.51 27.83 26.94
CA ILE A 165 -10.51 26.75 27.05
C ILE A 165 -11.96 27.22 26.82
N THR A 166 -12.27 28.51 27.00
CA THR A 166 -13.61 29.04 26.67
C THR A 166 -13.97 28.97 25.19
N MET A 167 -12.98 28.78 24.30
CA MET A 167 -13.20 28.44 22.89
C MET A 167 -13.68 26.98 22.75
N VAL A 168 -12.97 26.03 23.39
CA VAL A 168 -13.37 24.62 23.46
C VAL A 168 -14.74 24.45 24.15
N ASP A 169 -15.06 25.27 25.15
CA ASP A 169 -16.38 25.27 25.80
C ASP A 169 -17.51 25.68 24.84
N ALA A 170 -17.23 26.58 23.91
CA ALA A 170 -18.18 27.00 22.88
C ALA A 170 -18.38 25.91 21.83
N GLU A 171 -17.31 25.22 21.41
CA GLU A 171 -17.35 24.06 20.53
C GLU A 171 -18.13 22.90 21.15
N ARG A 172 -17.83 22.54 22.41
CA ARG A 172 -18.57 21.53 23.18
C ARG A 172 -20.03 21.93 23.36
N ARG A 173 -20.34 23.22 23.54
CA ARG A 173 -21.73 23.72 23.60
C ARG A 173 -22.46 23.57 22.27
N LEU A 174 -21.80 23.84 21.15
CA LEU A 174 -22.34 23.60 19.80
C LEU A 174 -22.63 22.11 19.60
N LEU A 175 -21.64 21.24 19.88
CA LEU A 175 -21.80 19.77 19.81
C LEU A 175 -22.97 19.28 20.68
N ALA A 176 -23.10 19.78 21.92
CA ALA A 176 -24.17 19.39 22.84
C ALA A 176 -25.57 19.81 22.39
N ASN A 177 -25.71 20.90 21.64
CA ASN A 177 -26.99 21.29 21.03
C ASN A 177 -27.24 20.53 19.72
N ALA A 178 -26.20 20.27 18.94
CA ALA A 178 -26.30 19.50 17.70
C ALA A 178 -26.62 18.01 17.94
N LEU A 179 -26.10 17.41 19.02
CA LEU A 179 -26.32 16.01 19.37
C LEU A 179 -27.74 15.71 19.89
N GLN A 180 -28.52 16.73 20.29
CA GLN A 180 -29.94 16.54 20.68
C GLN A 180 -30.81 16.09 19.50
N GLU A 181 -30.45 16.44 18.27
CA GLU A 181 -31.06 15.90 17.05
C GLU A 181 -30.46 14.52 16.76
N PRO A 182 -31.22 13.41 16.86
CA PRO A 182 -30.71 12.07 16.54
C PRO A 182 -30.29 11.93 15.09
N ASP A 183 -30.91 12.67 14.15
CA ASP A 183 -30.58 12.61 12.73
C ASP A 183 -29.20 13.20 12.39
N ASN A 184 -28.58 13.99 13.28
CA ASN A 184 -27.26 14.55 13.02
C ASN A 184 -26.17 13.48 13.14
N HIS A 185 -25.57 13.12 12.01
CA HIS A 185 -24.54 12.08 11.88
C HIS A 185 -23.12 12.65 11.76
N HIS A 186 -22.97 13.82 11.13
CA HIS A 186 -21.71 14.56 11.02
C HIS A 186 -21.84 15.99 11.56
N PHE A 187 -20.74 16.50 12.12
CA PHE A 187 -20.67 17.76 12.86
C PHE A 187 -19.51 18.58 12.31
N VAL A 188 -19.82 19.68 11.62
CA VAL A 188 -18.85 20.56 10.93
C VAL A 188 -18.72 21.85 11.74
N LEU A 189 -17.52 22.16 12.25
CA LEU A 189 -17.23 23.43 12.91
C LEU A 189 -16.76 24.46 11.87
N LEU A 190 -17.39 25.64 11.87
CA LEU A 190 -17.11 26.75 10.97
C LEU A 190 -16.94 28.06 11.74
N SER A 191 -16.14 28.99 11.21
CA SER A 191 -16.09 30.38 11.66
C SER A 191 -17.05 31.28 10.86
N ASP A 192 -17.13 32.55 11.26
CA ASP A 192 -17.74 33.63 10.49
C ASP A 192 -17.00 33.99 9.19
N SER A 193 -15.73 33.62 9.06
CA SER A 193 -14.92 33.79 7.85
C SER A 193 -14.92 32.59 6.89
N CYS A 194 -15.50 31.44 7.28
CA CYS A 194 -15.58 30.26 6.43
C CYS A 194 -16.56 30.44 5.26
N VAL A 195 -16.15 29.98 4.07
CA VAL A 195 -16.97 29.95 2.85
C VAL A 195 -16.92 28.55 2.21
N PRO A 196 -18.03 28.04 1.65
CA PRO A 196 -18.04 26.75 0.95
C PRO A 196 -17.39 26.88 -0.43
N LEU A 197 -16.41 26.01 -0.71
CA LEU A 197 -15.72 25.96 -2.02
C LEU A 197 -16.30 24.92 -2.98
N TYR A 198 -17.08 23.97 -2.46
CA TYR A 198 -17.78 22.93 -3.22
C TYR A 198 -19.29 23.05 -3.04
N SER A 199 -20.08 22.33 -3.84
CA SER A 199 -21.54 22.30 -3.70
C SER A 199 -22.00 21.53 -2.45
N PHE A 200 -23.22 21.80 -1.99
CA PHE A 200 -23.80 21.09 -0.85
C PHE A 200 -23.86 19.58 -1.09
N ASP A 201 -24.35 19.12 -2.24
CA ASP A 201 -24.42 17.68 -2.56
C ASP A 201 -23.03 17.01 -2.60
N TYR A 202 -21.96 17.74 -2.97
CA TYR A 202 -20.59 17.22 -2.88
C TYR A 202 -20.17 17.03 -1.42
N ILE A 203 -20.27 18.09 -0.61
CA ILE A 203 -19.90 18.05 0.82
C ILE A 203 -20.74 17.01 1.58
N TYR A 204 -22.04 16.96 1.31
CA TYR A 204 -22.96 16.01 1.93
C TYR A 204 -22.58 14.57 1.57
N LYS A 205 -22.36 14.25 0.29
CA LYS A 205 -21.92 12.90 -0.11
C LYS A 205 -20.56 12.57 0.46
N TYR A 206 -19.58 13.48 0.39
CA TYR A 206 -18.23 13.26 0.87
C TYR A 206 -18.21 12.92 2.37
N LEU A 207 -18.86 13.72 3.19
CA LEU A 207 -18.90 13.50 4.64
C LEU A 207 -19.73 12.26 5.00
N MET A 208 -20.93 12.09 4.44
CA MET A 208 -21.81 10.97 4.81
C MET A 208 -21.32 9.58 4.39
N HIS A 209 -20.38 9.48 3.44
CA HIS A 209 -19.74 8.23 3.04
C HIS A 209 -18.31 8.08 3.59
N SER A 210 -17.79 9.06 4.33
CA SER A 210 -16.46 8.97 4.93
C SER A 210 -16.53 8.17 6.22
N ASN A 211 -15.71 7.11 6.34
CA ASN A 211 -15.69 6.36 7.59
C ASN A 211 -14.96 7.09 8.75
N THR A 212 -14.09 8.06 8.41
CA THR A 212 -13.20 8.79 9.34
C THR A 212 -13.75 10.17 9.73
N SER A 213 -13.19 10.74 10.81
CA SER A 213 -13.36 12.15 11.17
C SER A 213 -12.15 12.98 10.71
N PHE A 214 -12.41 14.20 10.27
CA PHE A 214 -11.40 15.14 9.78
C PHE A 214 -10.99 16.10 10.89
N VAL A 215 -9.91 15.74 11.57
CA VAL A 215 -9.24 16.54 12.60
C VAL A 215 -7.80 16.68 12.19
N ASP A 216 -7.33 17.92 12.07
CA ASP A 216 -5.93 18.22 11.82
C ASP A 216 -5.08 17.77 13.02
N CYS A 217 -4.04 16.96 12.78
CA CYS A 217 -3.28 16.34 13.87
C CYS A 217 -1.85 15.97 13.46
N PHE A 218 -0.89 16.75 13.93
CA PHE A 218 0.53 16.55 13.68
C PHE A 218 1.40 16.83 14.92
N LYS A 219 2.65 16.36 14.88
CA LYS A 219 3.65 16.69 15.90
C LYS A 219 4.51 17.85 15.39
N ASP A 220 4.53 18.96 16.12
CA ASP A 220 5.42 20.09 15.84
C ASP A 220 6.43 20.24 17.00
N PRO A 221 7.70 19.83 16.84
CA PRO A 221 8.71 19.93 17.90
C PRO A 221 9.15 21.38 18.19
N GLY A 222 8.63 22.38 17.47
CA GLY A 222 8.99 23.77 17.63
C GLY A 222 8.24 24.53 18.74
N PRO A 223 8.54 25.83 18.90
CA PRO A 223 7.98 26.69 19.96
C PRO A 223 6.48 26.98 19.81
N HIS A 224 5.87 26.63 18.67
CA HIS A 224 4.43 26.78 18.45
C HIS A 224 3.68 25.44 18.47
N GLY A 225 4.37 24.36 18.84
CA GLY A 225 3.84 23.00 19.01
C GLY A 225 4.14 22.47 20.41
N ASN A 226 4.93 21.40 20.50
CA ASN A 226 5.37 20.77 21.75
C ASN A 226 6.09 21.74 22.71
N GLY A 227 6.69 22.84 22.24
CA GLY A 227 7.21 23.90 23.12
C GLY A 227 6.15 24.62 23.99
N ARG A 228 4.86 24.36 23.74
CA ARG A 228 3.71 24.81 24.55
C ARG A 228 3.23 23.78 25.57
N TYR A 229 3.81 22.58 25.62
CA TYR A 229 3.48 21.54 26.59
C TYR A 229 3.80 21.97 28.02
N SER A 230 3.07 21.42 29.00
CA SER A 230 3.30 21.63 30.43
C SER A 230 3.39 20.28 31.14
N GLU A 231 4.43 20.11 31.96
CA GLU A 231 4.67 18.85 32.71
C GLU A 231 3.53 18.52 33.69
N HIS A 232 2.74 19.51 34.12
CA HIS A 232 1.54 19.30 34.96
C HIS A 232 0.42 18.52 34.26
N MET A 233 0.54 18.28 32.95
CA MET A 233 -0.37 17.39 32.21
C MET A 233 -0.06 15.90 32.41
N LEU A 234 1.07 15.55 33.07
CA LEU A 234 1.39 14.18 33.48
C LEU A 234 0.55 13.71 34.68
N PRO A 235 0.33 12.40 34.83
CA PRO A 235 0.73 11.30 33.93
C PRO A 235 -0.21 11.09 32.71
N GLU A 236 -1.36 11.73 32.68
CA GLU A 236 -2.46 11.40 31.76
C GLU A 236 -2.17 11.82 30.32
N VAL A 237 -1.49 12.96 30.10
CA VAL A 237 -1.04 13.39 28.78
C VAL A 237 0.48 13.56 28.78
N GLU A 238 1.20 12.51 28.37
CA GLU A 238 2.65 12.57 28.15
C GLU A 238 2.99 13.43 26.91
N GLU A 239 4.11 14.16 26.94
CA GLU A 239 4.58 15.02 25.83
C GLU A 239 4.63 14.30 24.48
N LYS A 240 4.97 13.00 24.48
CA LYS A 240 5.00 12.15 23.27
C LYS A 240 3.64 12.08 22.55
N HIS A 241 2.54 12.25 23.27
CA HIS A 241 1.17 12.27 22.76
C HIS A 241 0.65 13.67 22.46
N PHE A 242 1.28 14.74 22.95
CA PHE A 242 0.87 16.11 22.66
C PHE A 242 0.99 16.41 21.16
N ARG A 243 -0.06 16.97 20.57
CA ARG A 243 -0.21 17.27 19.13
C ARG A 243 -0.67 18.70 18.91
N LYS A 244 -0.53 19.14 17.67
CA LYS A 244 -1.06 20.40 17.15
C LYS A 244 -2.01 20.10 15.99
N GLY A 245 -2.99 20.99 15.79
CA GLY A 245 -3.80 21.09 14.60
C GLY A 245 -4.47 22.46 14.52
N ALA A 246 -5.16 22.74 13.43
CA ALA A 246 -6.14 23.82 13.37
C ALA A 246 -7.40 23.49 14.20
N GLN A 247 -8.06 24.55 14.68
CA GLN A 247 -9.33 24.49 15.41
C GLN A 247 -10.46 23.79 14.62
N TRP A 248 -10.47 23.96 13.30
CA TRP A 248 -11.58 23.53 12.44
C TRP A 248 -11.60 22.01 12.24
N PHE A 249 -12.71 21.38 12.60
CA PHE A 249 -12.92 19.95 12.45
C PHE A 249 -14.21 19.61 11.70
N THR A 250 -14.26 18.39 11.17
CA THR A 250 -15.53 17.70 10.89
C THR A 250 -15.49 16.31 11.50
N MET A 251 -16.42 15.99 12.41
CA MET A 251 -16.40 14.71 13.12
C MET A 251 -17.72 13.95 13.05
N LYS A 252 -17.63 12.61 13.15
CA LYS A 252 -18.77 11.70 13.29
C LYS A 252 -19.48 11.85 14.64
N ARG A 253 -20.73 11.43 14.71
CA ARG A 253 -21.55 11.43 15.94
C ARG A 253 -20.88 10.76 17.15
N GLN A 254 -20.20 9.63 16.97
CA GLN A 254 -19.50 8.95 18.07
C GLN A 254 -18.30 9.77 18.56
N HIS A 255 -17.55 10.39 17.66
CA HIS A 255 -16.44 11.29 18.00
C HIS A 255 -16.95 12.54 18.74
N ALA A 256 -18.06 13.14 18.29
CA ALA A 256 -18.74 14.21 19.00
C ALA A 256 -19.18 13.80 20.42
N LEU A 257 -19.70 12.57 20.60
CA LEU A 257 -20.11 12.04 21.90
C LEU A 257 -18.92 11.83 22.85
N ILE A 258 -17.79 11.29 22.38
CA ILE A 258 -16.61 11.10 23.26
C ILE A 258 -15.95 12.43 23.63
N VAL A 259 -15.99 13.45 22.76
CA VAL A 259 -15.56 14.81 23.09
C VAL A 259 -16.44 15.44 24.17
N LEU A 260 -17.74 15.14 24.21
CA LEU A 260 -18.61 15.58 25.33
C LEU A 260 -18.44 14.74 26.60
N ALA A 261 -18.19 13.43 26.47
CA ALA A 261 -17.99 12.53 27.59
C ALA A 261 -16.63 12.71 28.28
N ASP A 262 -15.61 13.16 27.54
CA ASP A 262 -14.30 13.45 28.11
C ASP A 262 -14.37 14.62 29.10
N ASN A 263 -14.07 14.31 30.36
CA ASN A 263 -13.82 15.28 31.41
C ASN A 263 -12.35 15.21 31.90
N LEU A 264 -11.69 14.06 31.74
CA LEU A 264 -10.34 13.81 32.26
C LEU A 264 -9.29 14.60 31.49
N TYR A 265 -9.17 14.36 30.18
CA TYR A 265 -8.15 15.02 29.36
C TYR A 265 -8.51 16.49 29.16
N TYR A 266 -9.78 16.80 28.91
CA TYR A 266 -10.31 18.16 28.91
C TYR A 266 -9.90 18.96 30.16
N SER A 267 -9.96 18.38 31.37
CA SER A 267 -9.55 19.11 32.59
C SER A 267 -8.07 19.50 32.59
N LYS A 268 -7.18 18.63 32.08
CA LYS A 268 -5.75 18.92 31.94
C LYS A 268 -5.51 20.08 30.97
N PHE A 269 -6.25 20.14 29.87
CA PHE A 269 -6.21 21.27 28.94
C PHE A 269 -6.81 22.54 29.54
N ARG A 270 -7.93 22.45 30.27
CA ARG A 270 -8.57 23.59 30.96
C ARG A 270 -7.64 24.25 31.97
N ASP A 271 -6.93 23.45 32.76
CA ASP A 271 -6.17 23.93 33.91
C ASP A 271 -4.73 24.32 33.53
N TYR A 272 -4.12 23.61 32.57
CA TYR A 272 -2.71 23.78 32.20
C TYR A 272 -2.45 24.28 30.77
N CYS A 273 -3.39 24.15 29.82
CA CYS A 273 -3.22 24.75 28.48
C CYS A 273 -3.85 26.16 28.41
N ARG A 274 -3.11 27.16 28.89
CA ARG A 274 -3.55 28.56 28.84
C ARG A 274 -2.40 29.54 28.52
N PRO A 275 -2.68 30.67 27.84
CA PRO A 275 -1.66 31.67 27.53
C PRO A 275 -0.99 32.25 28.79
N GLY A 276 0.34 32.33 28.78
CA GLY A 276 1.16 32.90 29.83
C GLY A 276 1.39 32.04 31.07
N LEU A 277 0.94 30.78 31.11
CA LEU A 277 1.20 29.90 32.25
C LEU A 277 2.66 29.44 32.25
N GLU A 278 3.40 29.75 33.32
CA GLU A 278 4.79 29.31 33.51
C GLU A 278 5.75 29.72 32.36
N GLY A 279 5.40 30.77 31.61
CA GLY A 279 6.14 31.22 30.43
C GLY A 279 5.74 30.53 29.12
N HIS A 280 4.88 29.51 29.18
CA HIS A 280 4.33 28.83 28.00
C HIS A 280 3.04 29.51 27.51
N ASN A 281 2.89 29.60 26.19
CA ASN A 281 1.69 30.13 25.54
C ASN A 281 0.92 28.99 24.86
N CYS A 282 0.28 28.14 25.67
CA CYS A 282 -0.55 27.06 25.18
C CYS A 282 -1.93 27.57 24.72
N ILE A 283 -2.38 27.06 23.57
CA ILE A 283 -3.57 27.47 22.82
C ILE A 283 -4.53 26.26 22.80
N ALA A 284 -5.55 26.27 23.67
CA ALA A 284 -6.34 25.06 23.95
C ALA A 284 -7.05 24.49 22.70
N ASP A 285 -7.60 25.38 21.87
CA ASP A 285 -8.29 25.09 20.61
C ASP A 285 -7.38 24.52 19.50
N GLU A 286 -6.06 24.75 19.54
CA GLU A 286 -5.10 24.14 18.59
C GLU A 286 -4.48 22.81 19.09
N HIS A 287 -4.70 22.44 20.36
CA HIS A 287 -3.97 21.34 21.00
C HIS A 287 -4.85 20.26 21.67
N TYR A 288 -6.04 20.60 22.17
CA TYR A 288 -6.90 19.66 22.89
C TYR A 288 -7.38 18.49 22.01
N LEU A 289 -8.19 18.76 20.99
CA LEU A 289 -8.76 17.72 20.13
C LEU A 289 -7.68 16.90 19.40
N PRO A 290 -6.62 17.49 18.79
CA PRO A 290 -5.57 16.72 18.14
C PRO A 290 -4.84 15.77 19.12
N THR A 291 -4.57 16.23 20.34
CA THR A 291 -3.92 15.38 21.37
C THR A 291 -4.86 14.28 21.84
N PHE A 292 -6.11 14.62 22.14
CA PHE A 292 -7.13 13.67 22.60
C PHE A 292 -7.36 12.54 21.58
N PHE A 293 -7.60 12.87 20.31
CA PHE A 293 -7.80 11.84 19.28
C PHE A 293 -6.53 11.00 19.03
N ASN A 294 -5.33 11.61 18.99
CA ASN A 294 -4.07 10.86 18.86
C ASN A 294 -3.80 9.87 20.02
N MET A 295 -4.40 10.09 21.19
CA MET A 295 -4.31 9.17 22.34
C MET A 295 -5.38 8.09 22.33
N ILE A 296 -6.59 8.44 21.88
CA ILE A 296 -7.81 7.67 22.12
C ILE A 296 -8.27 6.87 20.88
N ASP A 297 -8.20 7.49 19.70
CA ASP A 297 -8.56 6.87 18.42
C ASP A 297 -7.73 7.49 17.28
N PRO A 298 -6.41 7.23 17.22
CA PRO A 298 -5.52 7.76 16.19
C PRO A 298 -5.82 7.21 14.78
N THR A 299 -6.65 6.17 14.67
CA THR A 299 -7.05 5.51 13.43
C THR A 299 -8.41 5.99 12.89
N GLY A 300 -9.29 6.48 13.76
CA GLY A 300 -10.60 7.02 13.38
C GLY A 300 -10.55 8.49 12.94
N ILE A 301 -9.37 9.13 12.95
CA ILE A 301 -9.16 10.48 12.40
C ILE A 301 -8.23 10.47 11.18
N ALA A 302 -8.42 11.43 10.28
CA ALA A 302 -7.65 11.56 9.04
C ALA A 302 -6.26 12.20 9.22
N ASN A 303 -5.99 12.84 10.36
CA ASN A 303 -4.81 13.70 10.62
C ASN A 303 -4.70 14.97 9.74
N TRP A 304 -5.80 15.34 9.08
CA TRP A 304 -6.00 16.59 8.34
C TRP A 304 -7.48 17.01 8.43
N SER A 305 -7.78 18.27 8.09
CA SER A 305 -9.14 18.85 8.14
C SER A 305 -9.65 19.22 6.75
N VAL A 306 -10.95 19.00 6.49
CA VAL A 306 -11.64 19.46 5.26
C VAL A 306 -11.73 20.99 5.15
N THR A 307 -11.42 21.72 6.22
CA THR A 307 -11.29 23.17 6.20
C THR A 307 -9.84 23.55 5.91
N HIS A 308 -9.59 24.16 4.74
CA HIS A 308 -8.27 24.64 4.35
C HIS A 308 -7.71 25.68 5.32
N VAL A 309 -6.45 25.49 5.71
CA VAL A 309 -5.67 26.41 6.54
C VAL A 309 -4.24 26.52 5.98
N ASP A 310 -3.71 27.73 5.93
CA ASP A 310 -2.37 27.99 5.41
C ASP A 310 -1.38 28.28 6.55
N TRP A 311 -0.51 27.31 6.83
CA TRP A 311 0.56 27.39 7.84
C TRP A 311 1.90 27.89 7.27
N SER A 312 1.98 28.31 6.00
CA SER A 312 3.23 28.66 5.31
C SER A 312 4.02 29.80 5.95
N GLU A 313 3.34 30.72 6.66
CA GLU A 313 3.99 31.82 7.39
C GLU A 313 4.71 31.36 8.67
N ARG A 314 4.50 30.12 9.13
CA ARG A 314 5.14 29.50 10.31
C ARG A 314 4.95 30.28 11.62
N LYS A 315 3.91 31.09 11.70
CA LYS A 315 3.52 31.86 12.88
C LYS A 315 2.82 30.97 13.91
N TRP A 316 2.52 31.59 15.04
CA TRP A 316 1.74 31.04 16.15
C TRP A 316 0.24 30.91 15.86
N HIS A 317 -0.22 31.39 14.69
CA HIS A 317 -1.56 31.25 14.10
C HIS A 317 -1.44 31.06 12.56
N PRO A 318 -2.46 30.55 11.85
CA PRO A 318 -2.47 30.45 10.39
C PRO A 318 -2.40 31.81 9.68
N LYS A 319 -2.06 31.81 8.38
CA LYS A 319 -2.07 33.00 7.51
C LYS A 319 -3.47 33.62 7.49
N SER A 320 -3.54 34.94 7.65
CA SER A 320 -4.78 35.71 7.46
C SER A 320 -4.82 36.30 6.05
N TYR A 321 -5.83 35.92 5.26
CA TYR A 321 -6.06 36.50 3.94
C TYR A 321 -6.70 37.89 4.04
N ARG A 322 -6.26 38.81 3.18
CA ARG A 322 -6.84 40.14 2.99
C ARG A 322 -7.69 40.17 1.73
N ALA A 323 -8.49 41.23 1.54
CA ALA A 323 -9.30 41.41 0.34
C ALA A 323 -8.49 41.37 -0.98
N GLU A 324 -7.22 41.80 -0.94
CA GLU A 324 -6.28 41.75 -2.05
C GLU A 324 -5.75 40.33 -2.36
N ASP A 325 -5.77 39.41 -1.39
CA ASP A 325 -5.35 38.01 -1.60
C ASP A 325 -6.46 37.16 -2.25
N ILE A 326 -7.74 37.52 -2.08
CA ILE A 326 -8.88 36.70 -2.52
C ILE A 326 -9.10 36.85 -4.04
N THR A 327 -8.35 36.07 -4.81
CA THR A 327 -8.49 35.95 -6.26
C THR A 327 -9.20 34.66 -6.68
N TYR A 328 -9.74 34.64 -7.90
CA TYR A 328 -10.29 33.40 -8.49
C TYR A 328 -9.24 32.29 -8.56
N GLU A 329 -7.99 32.65 -8.89
CA GLU A 329 -6.84 31.73 -8.92
C GLU A 329 -6.54 31.14 -7.54
N LEU A 330 -6.57 31.94 -6.46
CA LEU A 330 -6.39 31.42 -5.10
C LEU A 330 -7.48 30.38 -4.75
N LEU A 331 -8.75 30.68 -5.08
CA LEU A 331 -9.86 29.77 -4.81
C LEU A 331 -9.75 28.48 -5.63
N GLN A 332 -9.36 28.57 -6.92
CA GLN A 332 -9.10 27.41 -7.75
C GLN A 332 -7.94 26.55 -7.20
N ASN A 333 -6.84 27.20 -6.81
CA ASN A 333 -5.66 26.52 -6.27
C ASN A 333 -5.98 25.81 -4.95
N ILE A 334 -6.82 26.38 -4.08
CA ILE A 334 -7.29 25.71 -2.85
C ILE A 334 -8.19 24.50 -3.19
N THR A 335 -9.05 24.60 -4.21
CA THR A 335 -9.88 23.45 -4.66
C THR A 335 -9.12 22.36 -5.41
N SER A 336 -7.85 22.57 -5.76
CA SER A 336 -6.99 21.54 -6.37
C SER A 336 -6.00 20.90 -5.40
N ILE A 337 -6.06 21.21 -4.10
CA ILE A 337 -5.18 20.60 -3.09
C ILE A 337 -5.62 19.15 -2.82
N ASP A 338 -4.73 18.21 -3.12
CA ASP A 338 -4.83 16.77 -2.87
C ASP A 338 -3.93 16.28 -1.73
N VAL A 339 -3.03 17.14 -1.23
CA VAL A 339 -2.12 16.86 -0.10
C VAL A 339 -2.15 17.99 0.92
N SER A 340 -2.49 17.64 2.17
CA SER A 340 -2.33 18.52 3.33
C SER A 340 -0.84 18.58 3.72
N VAL A 341 -0.30 19.80 3.87
CA VAL A 341 1.12 20.03 4.16
C VAL A 341 1.29 20.70 5.52
N HIS A 342 1.83 19.96 6.47
CA HIS A 342 2.13 20.44 7.81
C HIS A 342 3.58 20.93 7.88
N VAL A 343 3.77 22.19 8.31
CA VAL A 343 5.10 22.83 8.40
C VAL A 343 5.46 23.06 9.86
N THR A 344 6.56 22.48 10.34
CA THR A 344 6.98 22.64 11.74
C THR A 344 7.55 24.03 12.04
N SER A 345 7.33 24.50 13.27
CA SER A 345 7.79 25.80 13.74
C SER A 345 9.27 25.81 14.18
N ASP A 346 9.93 24.65 14.18
CA ASP A 346 11.34 24.50 14.56
C ASP A 346 12.32 24.90 13.44
N GLN A 347 13.59 25.14 13.78
CA GLN A 347 14.59 25.61 12.80
C GLN A 347 14.90 24.61 11.68
N LYS A 348 14.65 23.30 11.86
CA LYS A 348 15.00 22.26 10.87
C LYS A 348 13.98 22.10 9.75
N MET A 349 12.81 22.74 9.86
CA MET A 349 11.81 22.85 8.77
C MET A 349 11.38 21.50 8.19
N SER A 350 10.99 20.55 9.03
CA SER A 350 10.32 19.35 8.56
C SER A 350 8.94 19.69 7.97
N ARG A 351 8.63 19.04 6.84
CA ARG A 351 7.28 19.01 6.26
C ARG A 351 6.73 17.61 6.42
N THR A 352 5.51 17.49 6.94
CA THR A 352 4.76 16.24 6.93
C THR A 352 3.67 16.38 5.86
N PHE A 353 3.65 15.44 4.93
CA PHE A 353 2.64 15.35 3.88
C PHE A 353 1.59 14.35 4.33
N THR A 354 0.32 14.74 4.30
CA THR A 354 -0.80 13.87 4.60
C THR A 354 -1.76 13.96 3.42
N SER A 355 -1.94 12.86 2.68
CA SER A 355 -2.83 12.86 1.51
C SER A 355 -4.25 13.26 1.93
N SER A 356 -4.73 14.40 1.43
CA SER A 356 -6.07 14.92 1.69
C SER A 356 -7.01 14.44 0.60
N ALA A 357 -7.20 13.13 0.54
CA ALA A 357 -7.77 12.49 -0.62
C ALA A 357 -9.29 12.68 -0.74
N SER A 358 -9.72 13.02 -1.94
CA SER A 358 -11.09 12.94 -2.44
C SER A 358 -11.57 11.48 -2.67
N SER A 359 -10.88 10.47 -2.12
CA SER A 359 -11.10 9.03 -2.33
C SER A 359 -11.81 8.28 -1.19
N LEU A 360 -12.44 8.99 -0.25
CA LEU A 360 -13.04 8.37 0.95
C LEU A 360 -14.38 7.64 0.75
N LEU A 361 -14.74 7.25 -0.49
CA LEU A 361 -15.93 6.43 -0.78
C LEU A 361 -15.70 4.91 -0.62
N GLU A 362 -14.47 4.47 -0.34
CA GLU A 362 -14.07 3.05 -0.39
C GLU A 362 -13.89 2.39 0.99
N ALA A 363 -13.67 3.18 2.05
CA ALA A 363 -13.29 2.67 3.38
C ALA A 363 -14.45 2.03 4.18
N ASP A 364 -15.70 2.11 3.69
CA ASP A 364 -16.91 1.77 4.46
C ASP A 364 -17.52 0.39 4.15
N PHE A 365 -16.95 -0.40 3.23
CA PHE A 365 -17.42 -1.77 2.95
C PHE A 365 -16.89 -2.81 3.96
N TRP A 366 -15.64 -2.66 4.42
CA TRP A 366 -14.95 -3.66 5.23
C TRP A 366 -15.39 -3.72 6.70
N GLY A 367 -15.97 -2.65 7.24
CA GLY A 367 -16.45 -2.61 8.63
C GLY A 367 -17.60 -3.57 8.95
N ARG A 368 -18.25 -4.19 7.95
CA ARG A 368 -19.47 -5.01 8.15
C ARG A 368 -19.28 -6.53 8.07
N GLN A 369 -18.14 -7.04 7.61
CA GLN A 369 -17.93 -8.50 7.49
C GLN A 369 -17.25 -9.15 8.71
N MET A 370 -16.63 -8.36 9.61
CA MET A 370 -15.88 -8.88 10.78
C MET A 370 -16.76 -9.32 11.97
N LEU A 371 -17.95 -9.90 11.69
CA LEU A 371 -18.93 -10.32 12.70
C LEU A 371 -19.15 -11.84 12.81
N PHE A 372 -18.50 -12.65 11.97
CA PHE A 372 -18.64 -14.13 11.96
C PHE A 372 -17.39 -14.90 12.41
N ALA A 373 -16.53 -14.29 13.24
CA ALA A 373 -15.32 -14.92 13.80
C ALA A 373 -15.27 -14.96 15.34
N LYS A 374 -16.37 -14.69 16.05
CA LYS A 374 -16.39 -14.67 17.53
C LYS A 374 -16.53 -16.06 18.18
N ASP A 375 -17.01 -17.07 17.46
CA ASP A 375 -17.33 -18.39 18.05
C ASP A 375 -16.13 -19.36 18.18
N ALA A 376 -14.94 -18.96 17.74
CA ALA A 376 -13.72 -19.78 17.88
C ALA A 376 -13.01 -19.62 19.24
N ILE A 377 -13.39 -18.63 20.07
CA ILE A 377 -12.65 -18.22 21.28
C ILE A 377 -13.30 -18.79 22.57
N LEU A 378 -13.84 -20.00 22.51
CA LEU A 378 -14.53 -20.67 23.64
C LEU A 378 -13.89 -21.99 24.10
N LEU A 379 -12.71 -22.35 23.56
CA LEU A 379 -12.00 -23.60 23.90
C LEU A 379 -10.67 -23.43 24.65
N MET A 380 -10.12 -22.21 24.77
CA MET A 380 -8.84 -21.99 25.45
C MET A 380 -8.79 -22.29 26.96
N PRO A 381 -9.85 -22.09 27.79
CA PRO A 381 -9.76 -22.31 29.23
C PRO A 381 -9.37 -23.74 29.62
N LYS A 382 -9.85 -24.75 28.87
CA LYS A 382 -9.60 -26.17 29.17
C LYS A 382 -8.19 -26.64 28.81
N LEU A 383 -7.46 -25.90 27.97
CA LEU A 383 -6.08 -26.25 27.59
C LEU A 383 -5.08 -25.85 28.69
N ILE A 384 -5.36 -24.74 29.38
CA ILE A 384 -4.50 -24.19 30.43
C ILE A 384 -4.47 -25.10 31.67
N ASP A 385 -5.63 -25.62 32.11
CA ASP A 385 -5.71 -26.55 33.23
C ASP A 385 -4.96 -27.87 32.98
N VAL A 386 -4.93 -28.35 31.74
CA VAL A 386 -4.18 -29.56 31.36
C VAL A 386 -2.67 -29.31 31.41
N ILE A 387 -2.22 -28.14 30.94
CA ILE A 387 -0.80 -27.75 30.96
C ILE A 387 -0.31 -27.56 32.41
N ILE A 388 -1.09 -26.88 33.26
CA ILE A 388 -0.74 -26.67 34.68
C ILE A 388 -0.61 -28.01 35.42
N ASN A 389 -1.56 -28.95 35.23
CA ASN A 389 -1.46 -30.27 35.84
C ASN A 389 -0.28 -31.11 35.30
N MET A 390 0.10 -30.97 34.03
CA MET A 390 1.32 -31.59 33.49
C MET A 390 2.60 -31.03 34.13
N MET A 391 2.68 -29.72 34.36
CA MET A 391 3.87 -29.11 34.98
C MET A 391 4.01 -29.48 36.46
N ILE A 392 2.89 -29.64 37.18
CA ILE A 392 2.90 -30.13 38.57
C ILE A 392 3.38 -31.59 38.64
N LEU A 393 3.00 -32.44 37.67
CA LEU A 393 3.49 -33.83 37.60
C LEU A 393 5.02 -33.88 37.34
N LEU A 394 5.52 -33.03 36.44
CA LEU A 394 6.95 -32.97 36.08
C LEU A 394 7.85 -32.47 37.22
N ALA A 395 7.32 -31.69 38.17
CA ALA A 395 8.05 -31.23 39.35
C ALA A 395 8.39 -32.35 40.36
N SER A 396 7.82 -33.55 40.20
CA SER A 396 7.99 -34.66 41.17
C SER A 396 9.18 -35.61 40.88
N LEU A 397 9.88 -35.49 39.74
CA LEU A 397 11.07 -36.28 39.43
C LEU A 397 12.36 -35.44 39.56
N HIS A 398 12.98 -35.49 40.75
CA HIS A 398 14.19 -34.69 41.07
C HIS A 398 15.49 -35.48 41.25
N HIS A 399 15.58 -36.67 40.64
CA HIS A 399 16.83 -37.43 40.55
C HIS A 399 17.00 -38.04 39.16
N LEU A 400 17.79 -37.40 38.27
CA LEU A 400 18.57 -37.97 37.12
C LEU A 400 18.94 -36.94 36.02
N LEU A 401 19.53 -35.77 36.34
CA LEU A 401 19.85 -34.77 35.29
C LEU A 401 21.18 -33.95 35.40
N PRO A 402 22.37 -34.57 35.45
CA PRO A 402 23.63 -33.86 35.12
C PRO A 402 24.00 -33.91 33.62
N SER A 403 23.34 -34.74 32.80
CA SER A 403 23.76 -35.05 31.42
C SER A 403 22.94 -34.38 30.32
N LEU A 404 21.71 -33.91 30.58
CA LEU A 404 20.85 -33.27 29.57
C LEU A 404 21.10 -31.76 29.40
N THR A 405 21.66 -31.08 30.41
CA THR A 405 21.90 -29.63 30.37
C THR A 405 22.88 -29.24 29.26
N LEU A 406 23.94 -30.02 29.05
CA LEU A 406 24.94 -29.76 28.00
C LEU A 406 24.35 -29.89 26.58
N ALA A 407 23.44 -30.83 26.36
CA ALA A 407 22.74 -30.98 25.08
C ALA A 407 21.78 -29.81 24.82
N PHE A 408 21.07 -29.35 25.86
CA PHE A 408 20.17 -28.20 25.76
C PHE A 408 20.93 -26.92 25.41
N TYR A 409 22.03 -26.63 26.11
CA TYR A 409 22.87 -25.46 25.83
C TYR A 409 23.48 -25.45 24.42
N LEU A 410 23.87 -26.61 23.88
CA LEU A 410 24.36 -26.70 22.50
C LEU A 410 23.22 -26.44 21.49
N SER A 411 22.01 -26.95 21.72
CA SER A 411 20.86 -26.66 20.86
C SER A 411 20.45 -25.18 20.88
N THR A 412 20.44 -24.53 22.05
CA THR A 412 20.08 -23.11 22.16
C THR A 412 21.14 -22.20 21.55
N ALA A 413 22.42 -22.57 21.62
CA ALA A 413 23.51 -21.80 21.00
C ALA A 413 23.44 -21.85 19.45
N ILE A 414 23.01 -22.96 18.87
CA ILE A 414 22.78 -23.07 17.43
C ILE A 414 21.57 -22.22 17.01
N ILE A 415 20.47 -22.26 17.77
CA ILE A 415 19.26 -21.47 17.46
C ILE A 415 19.50 -19.95 17.58
N LEU A 416 20.28 -19.48 18.57
CA LEU A 416 20.58 -18.04 18.71
C LEU A 416 21.51 -17.49 17.62
N SER A 417 22.16 -18.34 16.82
CA SER A 417 23.07 -17.90 15.75
C SER A 417 22.37 -17.58 14.42
N THR A 418 21.05 -17.81 14.30
CA THR A 418 20.30 -17.62 13.04
C THR A 418 18.94 -16.94 13.20
N SER A 419 18.91 -15.72 13.75
CA SER A 419 17.79 -14.78 13.53
C SER A 419 18.16 -13.31 13.72
N ILE A 420 19.23 -12.85 13.06
CA ILE A 420 19.27 -11.43 12.66
C ILE A 420 18.20 -11.30 11.57
N MET A 421 17.00 -10.82 11.92
CA MET A 421 15.97 -10.50 10.93
C MET A 421 16.35 -9.23 10.16
N THR A 422 17.32 -9.36 9.26
CA THR A 422 17.53 -8.38 8.18
C THR A 422 16.26 -8.34 7.35
N LYS A 423 15.60 -7.17 7.28
CA LYS A 423 14.45 -6.95 6.38
C LYS A 423 14.82 -7.44 4.98
N PRO A 424 14.05 -8.36 4.36
CA PRO A 424 14.45 -8.99 3.11
C PRO A 424 14.65 -7.93 2.03
N SER A 425 15.79 -7.99 1.35
CA SER A 425 16.20 -6.97 0.39
C SER A 425 15.24 -6.94 -0.81
N ARG A 426 14.56 -5.81 -1.00
CA ARG A 426 13.52 -5.63 -2.02
C ARG A 426 14.14 -5.50 -3.41
N LEU A 427 13.84 -6.43 -4.32
CA LEU A 427 14.18 -6.31 -5.74
C LEU A 427 13.02 -5.58 -6.43
N ALA A 428 13.16 -4.28 -6.68
CA ALA A 428 12.13 -3.47 -7.29
C ALA A 428 12.61 -2.89 -8.62
N THR A 429 11.69 -2.63 -9.55
CA THR A 429 12.00 -1.97 -10.82
C THR A 429 10.78 -1.26 -11.37
N LYS A 430 10.99 -0.09 -11.99
CA LYS A 430 9.90 0.74 -12.51
C LYS A 430 9.35 0.15 -13.81
N LEU A 431 8.02 0.19 -13.95
CA LEU A 431 7.27 -0.27 -15.10
C LEU A 431 6.85 0.91 -15.97
N ILE A 432 7.30 0.93 -17.22
CA ILE A 432 7.02 2.04 -18.15
C ILE A 432 5.89 1.62 -19.09
N HIS A 433 4.67 2.14 -18.86
CA HIS A 433 3.51 1.84 -19.71
C HIS A 433 3.69 2.39 -21.12
N ARG A 434 3.15 1.71 -22.15
CA ARG A 434 3.21 2.12 -23.57
C ARG A 434 2.81 3.59 -23.82
N ASN A 435 1.86 4.12 -23.05
CA ASN A 435 1.35 5.50 -23.20
C ASN A 435 1.99 6.51 -22.23
N SER A 436 2.98 6.11 -21.42
CA SER A 436 3.69 7.04 -20.53
C SER A 436 4.61 7.94 -21.34
N TYR A 437 4.79 9.21 -20.93
CA TYR A 437 5.77 10.11 -21.56
C TYR A 437 7.23 9.60 -21.44
N LEU A 438 7.50 8.70 -20.49
CA LEU A 438 8.79 8.02 -20.32
C LEU A 438 9.03 6.90 -21.34
N HIS A 439 8.01 6.49 -22.10
CA HIS A 439 8.14 5.40 -23.07
C HIS A 439 8.87 5.90 -24.33
N PRO A 440 9.91 5.22 -24.85
CA PRO A 440 10.69 5.71 -26.00
C PRO A 440 9.87 5.96 -27.28
N LEU A 441 8.79 5.20 -27.47
CA LEU A 441 7.82 5.38 -28.57
C LEU A 441 6.60 6.27 -28.21
N TYR A 442 6.64 7.06 -27.13
CA TYR A 442 5.53 7.94 -26.78
C TYR A 442 5.27 8.95 -27.90
N ASP A 443 4.06 8.93 -28.46
CA ASP A 443 3.64 9.91 -29.46
C ASP A 443 2.70 10.93 -28.79
N PRO A 444 3.14 12.20 -28.62
CA PRO A 444 2.29 13.24 -28.06
C PRO A 444 1.11 13.62 -28.97
N ASN A 445 1.15 13.27 -30.25
CA ASN A 445 0.09 13.55 -31.23
C ASN A 445 -0.93 12.41 -31.35
N GLU A 446 -0.64 11.21 -30.84
CA GLU A 446 -1.56 10.07 -30.88
C GLU A 446 -2.81 10.38 -30.04
N THR A 447 -3.98 10.37 -30.67
CA THR A 447 -5.22 10.79 -30.00
C THR A 447 -5.71 9.75 -28.99
N VAL A 448 -6.60 10.16 -28.08
CA VAL A 448 -7.29 9.24 -27.16
C VAL A 448 -8.06 8.15 -27.91
N GLU A 449 -8.61 8.46 -29.08
CA GLU A 449 -9.28 7.49 -29.95
C GLU A 449 -8.30 6.45 -30.51
N ASP A 450 -7.14 6.88 -31.02
CA ASP A 450 -6.12 5.98 -31.57
C ASP A 450 -5.55 5.04 -30.50
N ARG A 451 -5.24 5.59 -29.32
CA ARG A 451 -4.81 4.81 -28.13
C ARG A 451 -5.82 3.73 -27.77
N SER A 452 -7.10 4.11 -27.66
CA SER A 452 -8.21 3.22 -27.30
C SER A 452 -8.40 2.10 -28.33
N LYS A 453 -8.36 2.42 -29.64
CA LYS A 453 -8.42 1.43 -30.73
C LYS A 453 -7.25 0.45 -30.69
N ARG A 454 -6.02 0.95 -30.51
CA ARG A 454 -4.80 0.14 -30.46
C ARG A 454 -4.82 -0.86 -29.31
N GLU A 455 -5.22 -0.43 -28.11
CA GLU A 455 -5.33 -1.28 -26.93
C GLU A 455 -6.45 -2.31 -27.05
N GLN A 456 -7.60 -1.92 -27.59
CA GLN A 456 -8.73 -2.81 -27.83
C GLN A 456 -8.35 -3.90 -28.85
N ALA A 457 -7.75 -3.53 -29.98
CA ALA A 457 -7.29 -4.46 -31.02
C ALA A 457 -6.24 -5.45 -30.48
N SER A 458 -5.19 -4.95 -29.81
CA SER A 458 -4.15 -5.77 -29.19
C SER A 458 -4.73 -6.73 -28.14
N SER A 459 -5.71 -6.30 -27.34
CA SER A 459 -6.40 -7.16 -26.36
C SER A 459 -7.24 -8.25 -27.03
N ILE A 460 -7.90 -7.95 -28.16
CA ILE A 460 -8.66 -8.93 -28.95
C ILE A 460 -7.72 -9.98 -29.57
N GLU A 461 -6.61 -9.54 -30.16
CA GLU A 461 -5.58 -10.43 -30.73
C GLU A 461 -4.97 -11.35 -29.66
N ARG A 462 -4.58 -10.77 -28.51
CA ARG A 462 -4.01 -11.52 -27.38
C ARG A 462 -4.97 -12.58 -26.83
N PHE A 463 -6.25 -12.24 -26.69
CA PHE A 463 -7.25 -13.20 -26.24
C PHE A 463 -7.40 -14.38 -27.21
N ALA A 464 -7.57 -14.10 -28.52
CA ALA A 464 -7.68 -15.14 -29.54
C ALA A 464 -6.45 -16.09 -29.57
N PHE A 465 -5.27 -15.55 -29.24
CA PHE A 465 -4.08 -16.37 -29.04
C PHE A 465 -4.15 -17.26 -27.79
N LEU A 466 -4.53 -16.72 -26.62
CA LEU A 466 -4.63 -17.50 -25.38
C LEU A 466 -5.57 -18.70 -25.57
N GLU A 467 -6.69 -18.46 -26.24
CA GLU A 467 -7.63 -19.49 -26.67
C GLU A 467 -7.01 -20.53 -27.60
N SER A 468 -6.32 -20.10 -28.66
CA SER A 468 -5.65 -21.01 -29.60
C SER A 468 -4.62 -21.89 -28.89
N LYS A 469 -3.81 -21.32 -27.98
CA LYS A 469 -2.82 -22.07 -27.20
C LYS A 469 -3.46 -23.10 -26.26
N ILE A 470 -4.50 -22.70 -25.52
CA ILE A 470 -5.25 -23.61 -24.63
C ILE A 470 -5.90 -24.74 -25.45
N LYS A 471 -6.43 -24.43 -26.64
CA LYS A 471 -7.00 -25.41 -27.58
C LYS A 471 -5.96 -26.37 -28.15
N GLU A 472 -4.78 -25.88 -28.56
CA GLU A 472 -3.68 -26.72 -29.06
C GLU A 472 -3.25 -27.73 -27.99
N LEU A 473 -3.04 -27.25 -26.76
CA LEU A 473 -2.64 -28.06 -25.60
C LEU A 473 -3.68 -29.12 -25.18
N LYS A 474 -4.95 -28.93 -25.51
CA LYS A 474 -6.01 -29.97 -25.36
C LYS A 474 -5.98 -31.01 -26.47
N SER A 475 -5.70 -30.57 -27.71
CA SER A 475 -5.88 -31.38 -28.92
C SER A 475 -4.83 -32.47 -29.12
N VAL A 476 -3.70 -32.41 -28.42
CA VAL A 476 -2.59 -33.34 -28.63
C VAL A 476 -2.04 -33.88 -27.31
N GLY A 477 -2.12 -35.20 -27.13
CA GLY A 477 -1.30 -35.90 -26.15
C GLY A 477 0.19 -35.77 -26.51
N ASN A 478 0.93 -35.02 -25.71
CA ASN A 478 2.40 -34.91 -25.66
C ASN A 478 3.21 -34.51 -26.93
N GLU A 479 2.64 -34.35 -28.13
CA GLU A 479 3.40 -33.97 -29.34
C GLU A 479 2.81 -32.81 -30.19
N ALA A 480 2.52 -31.65 -29.58
CA ALA A 480 2.18 -30.42 -30.34
C ALA A 480 3.41 -29.52 -30.60
N ARG A 481 3.57 -29.05 -31.85
CA ARG A 481 4.69 -28.20 -32.28
C ARG A 481 4.25 -26.76 -32.61
N SER A 482 4.22 -25.87 -31.63
CA SER A 482 4.60 -24.45 -31.79
C SER A 482 4.55 -23.71 -30.46
N SER A 483 5.70 -23.23 -29.95
CA SER A 483 5.73 -22.40 -28.73
C SER A 483 5.34 -20.96 -29.05
N LEU A 484 4.10 -20.78 -29.52
CA LEU A 484 3.46 -19.48 -29.69
C LEU A 484 3.18 -18.86 -28.32
N ILE A 485 3.44 -17.56 -28.21
CA ILE A 485 3.36 -16.72 -27.02
C ILE A 485 2.69 -15.39 -27.46
N PRO A 486 1.94 -14.64 -26.65
CA PRO A 486 1.29 -13.43 -27.13
C PRO A 486 2.33 -12.33 -27.34
N PHE A 487 2.29 -11.67 -28.50
CA PHE A 487 3.09 -10.48 -28.75
C PHE A 487 2.34 -9.22 -28.33
N ASN A 488 3.09 -8.20 -27.94
CA ASN A 488 2.55 -6.97 -27.40
C ASN A 488 2.71 -5.81 -28.39
N ARG A 489 1.76 -5.66 -29.33
CA ARG A 489 1.81 -4.60 -30.36
C ARG A 489 1.34 -3.23 -29.87
N GLY A 490 1.02 -3.06 -28.59
CA GLY A 490 0.71 -1.73 -28.05
C GLY A 490 -0.09 -1.70 -26.76
N SER A 491 0.18 -2.58 -25.78
CA SER A 491 -0.52 -2.60 -24.47
C SER A 491 0.28 -3.38 -23.42
N GLY A 492 1.18 -2.71 -22.70
CA GLY A 492 1.93 -3.31 -21.60
C GLY A 492 3.08 -2.42 -21.14
N PHE A 493 4.01 -3.03 -20.39
CA PHE A 493 5.03 -2.32 -19.63
C PHE A 493 6.42 -2.73 -20.07
N LEU A 494 7.32 -1.76 -20.24
CA LEU A 494 8.75 -2.01 -20.34
C LEU A 494 9.41 -1.98 -18.97
N VAL A 495 10.50 -2.71 -18.83
CA VAL A 495 11.35 -2.72 -17.64
C VAL A 495 12.82 -2.60 -18.05
N ASN A 496 13.55 -1.73 -17.35
CA ASN A 496 15.01 -1.65 -17.44
C ASN A 496 15.63 -2.70 -16.50
N LEU A 497 16.61 -3.43 -16.99
CA LEU A 497 17.39 -4.40 -16.21
C LEU A 497 18.83 -4.44 -16.70
N SER A 498 19.79 -4.76 -15.83
CA SER A 498 21.20 -4.86 -16.23
C SER A 498 21.68 -6.30 -16.15
N ILE A 499 22.23 -6.84 -17.25
CA ILE A 499 22.74 -8.22 -17.35
C ILE A 499 24.27 -8.23 -17.45
N GLY A 500 24.95 -9.12 -16.72
CA GLY A 500 26.35 -9.46 -16.94
C GLY A 500 27.36 -8.95 -15.92
N SER A 501 28.63 -9.25 -16.18
CA SER A 501 29.80 -8.75 -15.45
C SER A 501 30.92 -8.33 -16.42
N PRO A 502 31.06 -7.04 -16.77
CA PRO A 502 30.34 -5.88 -16.25
C PRO A 502 28.85 -5.85 -16.66
N PRO A 503 27.97 -5.15 -15.91
CA PRO A 503 26.54 -5.08 -16.23
C PRO A 503 26.28 -4.24 -17.49
N VAL A 504 25.37 -4.71 -18.34
CA VAL A 504 24.90 -4.04 -19.56
C VAL A 504 23.39 -3.86 -19.47
N THR A 505 22.90 -2.62 -19.58
CA THR A 505 21.47 -2.30 -19.53
C THR A 505 20.73 -2.85 -20.74
N GLN A 506 19.58 -3.48 -20.51
CA GLN A 506 18.64 -4.04 -21.47
C GLN A 506 17.23 -3.49 -21.18
N LEU A 507 16.42 -3.31 -22.22
CA LEU A 507 15.04 -2.83 -22.11
C LEU A 507 14.12 -3.89 -22.70
N VAL A 508 13.20 -4.42 -21.89
CA VAL A 508 12.39 -5.60 -22.26
C VAL A 508 10.92 -5.43 -21.87
N VAL A 509 10.01 -6.12 -22.58
CA VAL A 509 8.57 -6.11 -22.30
C VAL A 509 8.23 -7.08 -21.17
N VAL A 510 7.47 -6.64 -20.16
CA VAL A 510 6.96 -7.52 -19.08
C VAL A 510 5.69 -8.23 -19.51
N ASP A 511 5.61 -9.54 -19.28
CA ASP A 511 4.51 -10.37 -19.77
C ASP A 511 4.22 -11.58 -18.86
N THR A 512 3.05 -11.61 -18.20
CA THR A 512 2.56 -12.78 -17.45
C THR A 512 2.13 -13.96 -18.34
N GLY A 513 1.99 -13.77 -19.65
CA GLY A 513 1.64 -14.82 -20.61
C GLY A 513 2.83 -15.66 -21.12
N SER A 514 4.05 -15.32 -20.71
CA SER A 514 5.30 -15.99 -21.06
C SER A 514 6.22 -16.16 -19.84
N SER A 515 7.18 -17.09 -19.89
CA SER A 515 8.00 -17.43 -18.70
C SER A 515 9.50 -17.27 -18.86
N LEU A 516 10.04 -17.13 -20.07
CA LEU A 516 11.49 -16.96 -20.23
C LEU A 516 11.83 -15.47 -20.24
N LEU A 517 12.76 -15.01 -19.39
CA LEU A 517 13.51 -13.80 -19.69
C LEU A 517 14.48 -14.11 -20.84
N TRP A 518 14.41 -13.37 -21.94
CA TRP A 518 15.42 -13.42 -23.00
C TRP A 518 15.75 -12.04 -23.55
N VAL A 519 16.95 -11.90 -24.12
CA VAL A 519 17.44 -10.70 -24.83
C VAL A 519 18.24 -11.08 -26.09
N GLN A 520 18.43 -10.16 -27.04
CA GLN A 520 19.30 -10.42 -28.20
C GLN A 520 20.78 -10.47 -27.81
N CYS A 521 21.51 -11.44 -28.37
CA CYS A 521 22.91 -11.73 -28.05
C CYS A 521 23.84 -11.72 -29.27
N LEU A 522 25.11 -11.38 -29.04
CA LEU A 522 26.19 -11.64 -29.99
C LEU A 522 26.72 -13.08 -29.88
N PRO A 523 27.19 -13.71 -30.97
CA PRO A 523 27.00 -13.26 -32.35
C PRO A 523 25.52 -13.35 -32.74
N CYS A 524 25.00 -12.29 -33.35
CA CYS A 524 23.67 -12.35 -33.95
C CYS A 524 23.77 -13.05 -35.31
N ILE A 525 22.90 -14.03 -35.56
CA ILE A 525 22.76 -14.74 -36.85
C ILE A 525 21.73 -14.03 -37.72
N ASN A 526 20.58 -13.67 -37.16
CA ASN A 526 19.51 -12.92 -37.82
C ASN A 526 18.65 -12.24 -36.76
N CYS A 527 18.76 -10.93 -36.59
CA CYS A 527 18.12 -10.19 -35.50
C CYS A 527 17.50 -8.89 -36.03
N PHE A 528 16.49 -8.37 -35.33
CA PHE A 528 16.04 -7.01 -35.57
C PHE A 528 17.05 -6.00 -34.99
N GLN A 529 17.07 -4.80 -35.56
CA GLN A 529 17.91 -3.70 -35.05
C GLN A 529 17.42 -3.26 -33.67
N GLN A 530 18.35 -2.90 -32.79
CA GLN A 530 18.05 -2.41 -31.45
C GLN A 530 18.86 -1.14 -31.17
N SER A 531 18.23 -0.17 -30.51
CA SER A 531 18.84 1.06 -30.00
C SER A 531 19.62 0.84 -28.71
N THR A 532 19.28 -0.22 -27.95
CA THR A 532 19.97 -0.65 -26.73
C THR A 532 21.28 -1.39 -27.02
N SER A 533 22.16 -1.52 -26.03
CA SER A 533 23.41 -2.28 -26.19
C SER A 533 23.17 -3.78 -26.36
N TRP A 534 23.87 -4.40 -27.31
CA TRP A 534 23.84 -5.85 -27.51
C TRP A 534 24.48 -6.57 -26.33
N PHE A 535 23.86 -7.64 -25.85
CA PHE A 535 24.51 -8.49 -24.85
C PHE A 535 25.59 -9.36 -25.51
N ASP A 536 26.82 -9.24 -25.04
CA ASP A 536 27.97 -10.02 -25.54
C ASP A 536 28.37 -11.08 -24.50
N PRO A 537 27.99 -12.35 -24.68
CA PRO A 537 28.27 -13.41 -23.73
C PRO A 537 29.77 -13.68 -23.55
N LEU A 538 30.62 -13.30 -24.52
CA LEU A 538 32.08 -13.45 -24.42
C LEU A 538 32.73 -12.37 -23.54
N LYS A 539 32.04 -11.24 -23.31
CA LYS A 539 32.52 -10.14 -22.45
C LYS A 539 32.04 -10.24 -21.01
N SER A 540 31.05 -11.08 -20.71
CA SER A 540 30.53 -11.26 -19.36
C SER A 540 31.26 -12.38 -18.62
N ALA A 541 32.00 -12.02 -17.56
CA ALA A 541 32.72 -12.98 -16.72
C ALA A 541 31.80 -13.91 -15.89
N SER A 542 30.48 -13.67 -15.88
CA SER A 542 29.49 -14.50 -15.19
C SER A 542 28.58 -15.33 -16.11
N PHE A 543 28.77 -15.25 -17.43
CA PHE A 543 28.02 -16.04 -18.40
C PHE A 543 28.41 -17.52 -18.34
N LYS A 544 27.42 -18.42 -18.26
CA LYS A 544 27.63 -19.87 -18.29
C LYS A 544 26.54 -20.54 -19.11
N THR A 545 26.88 -21.29 -20.15
CA THR A 545 25.90 -22.04 -20.93
C THR A 545 25.21 -23.12 -20.08
N LEU A 546 23.93 -23.36 -20.34
CA LEU A 546 23.18 -24.45 -19.68
C LEU A 546 23.23 -25.72 -20.51
N GLY A 547 23.50 -26.83 -19.81
CA GLY A 547 23.47 -28.17 -20.38
C GLY A 547 22.08 -28.79 -20.36
N CYS A 548 21.86 -29.81 -21.19
CA CYS A 548 20.56 -30.46 -21.37
C CYS A 548 20.03 -31.23 -20.15
N GLY A 549 20.89 -31.51 -19.16
CA GLY A 549 20.49 -32.11 -17.87
C GLY A 549 19.84 -31.14 -16.87
N PHE A 550 19.48 -29.92 -17.29
CA PHE A 550 18.82 -28.92 -16.45
C PHE A 550 17.36 -29.32 -16.14
N PRO A 551 16.89 -29.28 -14.87
CA PRO A 551 15.55 -29.76 -14.50
C PRO A 551 14.37 -29.19 -15.30
N GLY A 552 14.41 -27.91 -15.69
CA GLY A 552 13.34 -27.29 -16.46
C GLY A 552 13.30 -27.68 -17.95
N TYR A 553 14.31 -28.40 -18.47
CA TYR A 553 14.37 -28.78 -19.88
C TYR A 553 13.23 -29.73 -20.30
N ASN A 554 12.84 -30.66 -19.44
CA ASN A 554 11.80 -31.67 -19.72
C ASN A 554 10.36 -31.12 -19.67
N TYR A 555 10.15 -29.90 -19.18
CA TYR A 555 8.82 -29.35 -18.89
C TYR A 555 8.32 -28.33 -19.92
N ILE A 556 9.10 -28.01 -20.96
CA ILE A 556 8.75 -26.92 -21.87
C ILE A 556 8.96 -27.27 -23.35
N ASN A 557 7.85 -27.24 -24.10
CA ASN A 557 7.87 -27.37 -25.55
C ASN A 557 8.62 -26.19 -26.20
N GLY A 558 9.38 -26.49 -27.26
CA GLY A 558 10.22 -25.51 -27.98
C GLY A 558 11.69 -25.47 -27.55
N TYR A 559 12.05 -26.20 -26.49
CA TYR A 559 13.43 -26.37 -26.06
C TYR A 559 14.02 -27.62 -26.70
N LYS A 560 15.31 -27.55 -27.08
CA LYS A 560 16.01 -28.64 -27.75
C LYS A 560 17.43 -28.77 -27.23
N CYS A 561 17.86 -30.00 -27.03
CA CYS A 561 19.24 -30.32 -26.75
C CYS A 561 19.99 -30.45 -28.07
N ASN A 562 21.01 -29.61 -28.27
CA ASN A 562 21.92 -29.72 -29.39
C ASN A 562 23.31 -30.10 -28.86
N GLY A 563 23.68 -31.37 -29.00
CA GLY A 563 24.85 -31.94 -28.36
C GLY A 563 24.75 -31.88 -26.83
N ASN A 564 25.46 -30.93 -26.22
CA ASN A 564 25.45 -30.67 -24.77
C ASN A 564 24.82 -29.32 -24.39
N GLN A 565 24.27 -28.56 -25.35
CA GLN A 565 23.72 -27.22 -25.11
C GLN A 565 22.20 -27.22 -25.14
N ALA A 566 21.57 -26.58 -24.16
CA ALA A 566 20.13 -26.35 -24.14
C ALA A 566 19.80 -25.13 -25.01
N GLU A 567 19.12 -25.36 -26.13
CA GLU A 567 18.53 -24.34 -26.99
C GLU A 567 17.06 -24.10 -26.66
N TYR A 568 16.57 -22.91 -27.00
CA TYR A 568 15.16 -22.54 -26.92
C TYR A 568 14.67 -21.95 -28.25
N LYS A 569 13.38 -22.13 -28.55
CA LYS A 569 12.69 -21.47 -29.67
C LYS A 569 11.30 -21.02 -29.24
N LEU A 570 11.14 -19.70 -29.11
CA LEU A 570 9.87 -19.03 -28.88
C LEU A 570 9.37 -18.43 -30.18
N ARG A 571 8.07 -18.52 -30.43
CA ARG A 571 7.36 -17.74 -31.43
C ARG A 571 6.36 -16.85 -30.70
N TYR A 572 6.13 -15.67 -31.23
CA TYR A 572 5.21 -14.70 -30.69
C TYR A 572 4.08 -14.42 -31.71
N LEU A 573 2.90 -14.01 -31.22
CA LEU A 573 1.75 -13.68 -32.06
C LEU A 573 2.11 -12.54 -33.04
N GLY A 574 1.42 -12.44 -34.18
CA GLY A 574 1.74 -11.44 -35.19
C GLY A 574 2.98 -11.76 -36.04
N GLY A 575 3.81 -12.73 -35.63
CA GLY A 575 4.87 -13.33 -36.46
C GLY A 575 6.27 -13.30 -35.83
N ASP A 576 6.44 -12.53 -34.76
CA ASP A 576 7.69 -12.38 -34.00
C ASP A 576 8.26 -13.73 -33.50
N SER A 577 9.56 -13.80 -33.23
CA SER A 577 10.18 -15.00 -32.64
C SER A 577 11.56 -14.71 -32.05
N SER A 578 11.98 -15.57 -31.12
CA SER A 578 13.35 -15.61 -30.61
C SER A 578 13.82 -17.06 -30.50
N GLN A 579 15.00 -17.34 -31.02
CA GLN A 579 15.68 -18.62 -30.93
C GLN A 579 17.13 -18.40 -30.51
N GLY A 580 17.61 -19.25 -29.62
CA GLY A 580 18.94 -19.11 -29.04
C GLY A 580 19.23 -20.16 -27.98
N ILE A 581 20.13 -19.83 -27.07
CA ILE A 581 20.65 -20.75 -26.06
C ILE A 581 20.18 -20.35 -24.66
N LEU A 582 19.90 -21.33 -23.81
CA LEU A 582 19.75 -21.09 -22.38
C LEU A 582 21.13 -20.93 -21.73
N ALA A 583 21.23 -19.96 -20.84
CA ALA A 583 22.43 -19.69 -20.07
C ALA A 583 22.08 -19.23 -18.65
N LYS A 584 23.05 -19.33 -17.74
CA LYS A 584 23.08 -18.69 -16.44
C LYS A 584 23.88 -17.41 -16.50
N GLU A 585 23.39 -16.38 -15.82
CA GLU A 585 24.03 -15.07 -15.77
C GLU A 585 23.71 -14.37 -14.44
N SER A 586 24.28 -13.18 -14.24
CA SER A 586 23.97 -12.26 -13.16
C SER A 586 23.12 -11.10 -13.65
N LEU A 587 22.04 -10.81 -12.94
CA LEU A 587 21.28 -9.58 -13.13
C LEU A 587 21.59 -8.62 -11.98
N LEU A 588 21.68 -7.34 -12.30
CA LEU A 588 21.78 -6.24 -11.35
C LEU A 588 20.44 -5.51 -11.34
N PHE A 589 19.77 -5.57 -10.18
CA PHE A 589 18.53 -4.88 -9.90
C PHE A 589 18.83 -3.59 -9.13
N GLU A 590 18.05 -2.56 -9.36
CA GLU A 590 17.96 -1.42 -8.47
C GLU A 590 17.05 -1.77 -7.29
N THR A 591 17.13 -1.00 -6.21
CA THR A 591 16.27 -1.16 -5.03
C THR A 591 15.55 0.16 -4.77
N LEU A 592 14.43 0.12 -4.02
CA LEU A 592 13.64 1.32 -3.73
C LEU A 592 14.45 2.41 -2.99
N ASP A 593 15.45 1.99 -2.21
CA ASP A 593 16.42 2.84 -1.50
C ASP A 593 17.64 3.25 -2.36
N GLU A 594 17.50 3.30 -3.68
CA GLU A 594 18.54 3.64 -4.69
C GLU A 594 19.80 2.75 -4.67
N GLY A 595 19.78 1.66 -3.90
CA GLY A 595 20.81 0.64 -3.86
C GLY A 595 20.82 -0.24 -5.11
N LYS A 596 21.83 -1.12 -5.20
CA LYS A 596 21.96 -2.09 -6.31
C LYS A 596 22.26 -3.49 -5.81
N ILE A 597 21.39 -4.44 -6.14
CA ILE A 597 21.51 -5.85 -5.74
C ILE A 597 21.83 -6.72 -6.95
N LYS A 598 22.97 -7.40 -6.88
CA LYS A 598 23.35 -8.42 -7.86
C LYS A 598 22.78 -9.78 -7.46
N LYS A 599 21.98 -10.39 -8.32
CA LYS A 599 21.55 -11.79 -8.22
C LYS A 599 22.26 -12.61 -9.30
N THR A 600 22.88 -13.72 -8.91
CA THR A 600 23.75 -14.53 -9.76
C THR A 600 23.14 -15.90 -10.07
N ASN A 601 23.65 -16.57 -11.12
CA ASN A 601 23.21 -17.90 -11.56
C ASN A 601 21.75 -17.99 -12.04
N LEU A 602 21.18 -16.88 -12.48
CA LEU A 602 19.82 -16.80 -13.02
C LEU A 602 19.79 -17.29 -14.47
N THR A 603 18.84 -18.18 -14.77
CA THR A 603 18.56 -18.73 -16.10
C THR A 603 17.87 -17.69 -16.96
N PHE A 604 18.40 -17.44 -18.15
CA PHE A 604 17.82 -16.58 -19.18
C PHE A 604 18.13 -17.12 -20.59
N GLY A 605 17.41 -16.62 -21.59
CA GLY A 605 17.63 -16.90 -23.00
C GLY A 605 18.55 -15.89 -23.66
N CYS A 606 19.64 -16.38 -24.26
CA CYS A 606 20.51 -15.60 -25.13
C CYS A 606 20.07 -15.79 -26.59
N GLY A 607 19.35 -14.82 -27.15
CA GLY A 607 18.72 -14.93 -28.46
C GLY A 607 19.63 -14.55 -29.62
N HIS A 608 19.99 -15.52 -30.46
CA HIS A 608 20.87 -15.32 -31.63
C HIS A 608 20.11 -15.20 -32.96
N MET A 609 18.85 -15.64 -32.98
CA MET A 609 17.94 -15.51 -34.11
C MET A 609 16.62 -14.91 -33.61
N ASN A 610 16.41 -13.62 -33.86
CA ASN A 610 15.24 -12.88 -33.38
C ASN A 610 14.56 -12.18 -34.56
N PHE A 611 13.28 -12.41 -34.76
CA PHE A 611 12.51 -11.77 -35.82
C PHE A 611 11.42 -10.93 -35.18
N LYS A 612 11.28 -9.69 -35.65
CA LYS A 612 10.27 -8.73 -35.20
C LYS A 612 9.54 -8.17 -36.41
N THR A 613 8.22 -8.06 -36.30
CA THR A 613 7.32 -7.75 -37.43
C THR A 613 6.99 -6.28 -37.59
N ASN A 614 7.27 -5.47 -36.57
CA ASN A 614 7.29 -4.02 -36.64
C ASN A 614 8.75 -3.51 -36.56
N ASN A 615 9.03 -2.36 -37.17
CA ASN A 615 10.38 -1.76 -37.18
C ASN A 615 10.69 -0.99 -35.88
N ASP A 616 10.24 -1.52 -34.73
CA ASP A 616 10.48 -0.93 -33.42
C ASP A 616 11.78 -1.49 -32.84
N ASP A 617 12.74 -0.63 -32.59
CA ASP A 617 14.10 -0.95 -32.13
C ASP A 617 14.29 -0.63 -30.63
N THR A 618 13.23 -0.31 -29.88
CA THR A 618 13.35 0.25 -28.53
C THR A 618 13.58 -0.79 -27.45
N TYR A 619 12.87 -1.92 -27.50
CA TYR A 619 13.11 -3.07 -26.61
C TYR A 619 13.72 -4.25 -27.38
N ASN A 620 14.53 -5.03 -26.66
CA ASN A 620 15.33 -6.10 -27.25
C ASN A 620 15.11 -7.50 -26.64
N GLY A 621 13.99 -7.67 -25.93
CA GLY A 621 13.66 -8.92 -25.24
C GLY A 621 12.32 -8.89 -24.53
N VAL A 622 12.01 -9.98 -23.83
CA VAL A 622 10.78 -10.15 -23.02
C VAL A 622 11.15 -10.66 -21.64
N PHE A 623 10.57 -10.06 -20.59
CA PHE A 623 10.61 -10.50 -19.20
C PHE A 623 9.35 -11.32 -18.89
N GLY A 624 9.47 -12.64 -19.03
CA GLY A 624 8.37 -13.55 -18.72
C GLY A 624 8.11 -13.68 -17.21
N LEU A 625 6.86 -13.44 -16.79
CA LEU A 625 6.37 -13.62 -15.42
C LEU A 625 5.42 -14.83 -15.25
N GLY A 626 5.03 -15.50 -16.33
CA GLY A 626 4.18 -16.70 -16.31
C GLY A 626 4.81 -17.87 -15.56
N ALA A 627 4.03 -18.92 -15.30
CA ALA A 627 4.25 -19.85 -14.19
C ALA A 627 5.04 -21.15 -14.51
N TYR A 628 5.94 -21.17 -15.49
CA TYR A 628 6.74 -22.38 -15.78
C TYR A 628 7.89 -22.59 -14.76
N PRO A 629 7.95 -23.76 -14.08
CA PRO A 629 8.97 -24.04 -13.06
C PRO A 629 10.41 -23.87 -13.55
N HIS A 630 11.27 -23.39 -12.64
CA HIS A 630 12.72 -23.23 -12.81
C HIS A 630 13.21 -22.24 -13.89
N ILE A 631 12.33 -21.71 -14.75
CA ILE A 631 12.69 -20.78 -15.83
C ILE A 631 12.10 -19.37 -15.62
N THR A 632 10.91 -19.22 -15.03
CA THR A 632 10.37 -17.89 -14.74
C THR A 632 11.12 -17.17 -13.64
N MET A 633 11.39 -15.87 -13.85
CA MET A 633 12.11 -15.03 -12.88
C MET A 633 11.40 -14.97 -11.52
N ALA A 634 10.07 -15.10 -11.48
CA ALA A 634 9.31 -15.24 -10.24
C ALA A 634 9.80 -16.44 -9.40
N THR A 635 9.92 -17.63 -9.99
CA THR A 635 10.44 -18.83 -9.28
C THR A 635 11.93 -18.72 -8.96
N GLN A 636 12.72 -18.12 -9.84
CA GLN A 636 14.17 -17.99 -9.65
C GLN A 636 14.56 -16.97 -8.57
N LEU A 637 13.68 -16.03 -8.22
CA LEU A 637 13.93 -14.95 -7.27
C LEU A 637 13.19 -15.09 -5.93
N GLY A 638 12.49 -16.20 -5.72
CA GLY A 638 11.88 -16.55 -4.42
C GLY A 638 10.37 -16.81 -4.45
N ASN A 639 9.84 -17.32 -5.57
CA ASN A 639 8.45 -17.78 -5.76
C ASN A 639 7.35 -16.74 -5.50
N LYS A 640 7.70 -15.45 -5.43
CA LYS A 640 6.77 -14.36 -5.14
C LYS A 640 7.08 -13.18 -6.04
N PHE A 641 6.04 -12.47 -6.47
CA PHE A 641 6.17 -11.17 -7.13
C PHE A 641 4.92 -10.35 -6.87
N SER A 642 5.02 -9.02 -6.96
CA SER A 642 3.85 -8.16 -7.03
C SER A 642 4.09 -7.05 -8.05
N TYR A 643 3.02 -6.59 -8.70
CA TYR A 643 3.07 -5.35 -9.48
C TYR A 643 1.99 -4.41 -8.98
N CYS A 644 2.32 -3.12 -8.95
CA CYS A 644 1.36 -2.07 -8.74
C CYS A 644 1.28 -1.22 -10.01
N ILE A 645 0.06 -1.08 -10.53
CA ILE A 645 -0.26 -0.26 -11.69
C ILE A 645 -1.27 0.81 -11.26
N GLY A 646 -0.97 2.09 -11.45
CA GLY A 646 -1.92 3.19 -11.23
C GLY A 646 -2.65 3.58 -12.52
N ASP A 647 -3.14 4.82 -12.62
CA ASP A 647 -3.94 5.25 -13.76
C ASP A 647 -3.17 5.22 -15.10
N ILE A 648 -3.46 4.24 -15.95
CA ILE A 648 -2.86 4.11 -17.29
C ILE A 648 -3.49 5.06 -18.33
N ASN A 649 -4.55 5.78 -17.97
CA ASN A 649 -5.09 6.88 -18.79
C ASN A 649 -4.18 8.10 -18.71
N ASN A 650 -3.57 8.38 -17.55
CA ASN A 650 -2.65 9.48 -17.31
C ASN A 650 -1.23 9.19 -17.88
N PRO A 651 -0.78 9.88 -18.95
CA PRO A 651 0.56 9.69 -19.50
C PRO A 651 1.68 10.06 -18.52
N LEU A 652 1.38 10.92 -17.54
CA LEU A 652 2.31 11.45 -16.55
C LEU A 652 2.47 10.57 -15.31
N TYR A 653 1.72 9.47 -15.18
CA TYR A 653 1.85 8.56 -14.03
C TYR A 653 3.13 7.72 -14.16
N THR A 654 4.04 7.82 -13.17
CA THR A 654 5.38 7.19 -13.21
C THR A 654 5.66 6.20 -12.09
N HIS A 655 4.69 5.96 -11.19
CA HIS A 655 4.86 5.15 -9.97
C HIS A 655 4.54 3.66 -10.16
N ASN A 656 4.29 3.20 -11.40
CA ASN A 656 4.09 1.78 -11.67
C ASN A 656 5.41 1.02 -11.43
N HIS A 657 5.35 -0.12 -10.75
CA HIS A 657 6.54 -0.91 -10.42
C HIS A 657 6.25 -2.40 -10.27
N LEU A 658 7.30 -3.20 -10.44
CA LEU A 658 7.35 -4.64 -10.24
C LEU A 658 8.32 -4.95 -9.09
N VAL A 659 7.88 -5.71 -8.10
CA VAL A 659 8.71 -6.22 -6.99
C VAL A 659 8.82 -7.73 -7.10
N LEU A 660 10.03 -8.27 -6.90
CA LEU A 660 10.36 -9.68 -7.06
C LEU A 660 10.90 -10.29 -5.76
N GLY A 661 10.49 -11.52 -5.47
CA GLY A 661 10.96 -12.31 -4.32
C GLY A 661 10.32 -11.91 -3.00
N GLN A 662 11.03 -12.19 -1.90
CA GLN A 662 10.56 -12.02 -0.52
C GLN A 662 10.32 -10.56 -0.08
N GLY A 663 10.67 -9.58 -0.92
CA GLY A 663 10.34 -8.16 -0.71
C GLY A 663 9.01 -7.71 -1.33
N SER A 664 8.31 -8.60 -2.05
CA SER A 664 7.05 -8.29 -2.75
C SER A 664 5.91 -8.02 -1.78
N TYR A 665 4.98 -7.15 -2.17
CA TYR A 665 3.82 -6.79 -1.35
C TYR A 665 2.73 -7.84 -1.49
N ILE A 666 2.69 -8.78 -0.53
CA ILE A 666 1.72 -9.88 -0.44
C ILE A 666 0.73 -9.54 0.70
N GLU A 667 -0.08 -8.51 0.46
CA GLU A 667 -1.04 -7.93 1.39
C GLU A 667 -2.37 -7.66 0.65
N GLY A 668 -3.46 -7.47 1.39
CA GLY A 668 -4.82 -7.36 0.84
C GLY A 668 -5.57 -8.70 0.80
N ASP A 669 -6.69 -8.74 0.10
CA ASP A 669 -7.60 -9.89 0.11
C ASP A 669 -7.11 -10.99 -0.83
N SER A 670 -7.15 -12.24 -0.38
CA SER A 670 -6.53 -13.36 -1.10
C SER A 670 -7.54 -14.31 -1.74
N THR A 671 -7.38 -14.60 -3.04
CA THR A 671 -8.05 -15.71 -3.74
C THR A 671 -7.08 -16.88 -3.95
N PRO A 672 -7.53 -18.15 -3.93
CA PRO A 672 -6.74 -19.28 -4.39
C PRO A 672 -6.32 -19.10 -5.85
N LEU A 673 -5.03 -19.35 -6.10
CA LEU A 673 -4.42 -19.39 -7.43
C LEU A 673 -4.36 -20.83 -7.92
N GLN A 674 -4.64 -21.03 -9.21
CA GLN A 674 -4.34 -22.26 -9.92
C GLN A 674 -3.35 -21.97 -11.06
N ILE A 675 -2.45 -22.90 -11.33
CA ILE A 675 -1.52 -22.81 -12.45
C ILE A 675 -1.86 -23.92 -13.43
N HIS A 676 -2.31 -23.53 -14.62
CA HIS A 676 -2.58 -24.46 -15.73
C HIS A 676 -1.83 -23.99 -16.97
N PHE A 677 -1.05 -24.89 -17.58
CA PHE A 677 -0.25 -24.61 -18.78
C PHE A 677 0.69 -23.38 -18.68
N GLY A 678 1.16 -23.08 -17.46
CA GLY A 678 2.02 -21.94 -17.15
C GLY A 678 1.31 -20.59 -17.08
N HIS A 679 -0.03 -20.56 -17.04
CA HIS A 679 -0.83 -19.36 -16.86
C HIS A 679 -1.51 -19.32 -15.49
N TYR A 680 -1.77 -18.12 -14.99
CA TYR A 680 -2.37 -17.87 -13.68
C TYR A 680 -3.90 -17.81 -13.77
N TYR A 681 -4.59 -18.72 -13.07
CA TYR A 681 -6.04 -18.80 -13.01
C TYR A 681 -6.56 -18.47 -11.62
N VAL A 682 -7.59 -17.64 -11.56
CA VAL A 682 -8.38 -17.33 -10.34
C VAL A 682 -9.81 -17.82 -10.51
N THR A 683 -10.54 -17.97 -9.41
CA THR A 683 -11.93 -18.46 -9.44
C THR A 683 -12.89 -17.29 -9.18
N LEU A 684 -13.39 -16.67 -10.24
CA LEU A 684 -14.47 -15.68 -10.16
C LEU A 684 -15.79 -16.41 -9.84
N GLN A 685 -16.50 -15.97 -8.80
CA GLN A 685 -17.77 -16.58 -8.38
C GLN A 685 -18.97 -15.84 -8.98
N THR A 686 -18.96 -14.51 -8.91
CA THR A 686 -20.03 -13.66 -9.45
C THR A 686 -19.53 -12.22 -9.64
N ILE A 687 -20.38 -11.36 -10.19
CA ILE A 687 -20.14 -9.94 -10.40
C ILE A 687 -21.30 -9.17 -9.75
N SER A 688 -21.02 -8.04 -9.13
CA SER A 688 -22.05 -7.09 -8.69
C SER A 688 -21.92 -5.74 -9.38
N VAL A 689 -23.02 -5.00 -9.43
CA VAL A 689 -23.09 -3.61 -9.86
C VAL A 689 -23.71 -2.81 -8.72
N GLY A 690 -22.90 -2.02 -8.01
CA GLY A 690 -23.29 -1.42 -6.75
C GLY A 690 -23.72 -2.47 -5.73
N SER A 691 -24.93 -2.36 -5.19
CA SER A 691 -25.50 -3.34 -4.24
C SER A 691 -26.15 -4.55 -4.90
N LYS A 692 -26.21 -4.63 -6.24
CA LYS A 692 -26.91 -5.69 -6.97
C LYS A 692 -25.95 -6.76 -7.46
N THR A 693 -25.96 -7.93 -6.81
CA THR A 693 -25.29 -9.13 -7.33
C THR A 693 -26.02 -9.68 -8.55
N LEU A 694 -25.29 -9.92 -9.64
CA LEU A 694 -25.83 -10.49 -10.87
C LEU A 694 -26.07 -12.00 -10.71
N LYS A 695 -27.14 -12.51 -11.32
CA LYS A 695 -27.53 -13.93 -11.26
C LYS A 695 -26.80 -14.78 -12.31
N ILE A 696 -25.47 -14.76 -12.24
CA ILE A 696 -24.59 -15.51 -13.15
C ILE A 696 -24.64 -17.01 -12.78
N ASP A 697 -24.63 -17.89 -13.78
CA ASP A 697 -24.48 -19.35 -13.56
C ASP A 697 -23.14 -19.62 -12.86
N PRO A 698 -23.11 -20.33 -11.71
CA PRO A 698 -21.88 -20.67 -10.99
C PRO A 698 -20.81 -21.41 -11.84
N ASN A 699 -21.19 -21.99 -12.97
CA ASN A 699 -20.28 -22.64 -13.91
C ASN A 699 -19.72 -21.70 -14.99
N ALA A 700 -20.29 -20.50 -15.19
CA ALA A 700 -19.93 -19.58 -16.28
C ALA A 700 -18.45 -19.16 -16.26
N PHE A 701 -17.83 -19.14 -15.08
CA PHE A 701 -16.41 -18.79 -14.87
C PHE A 701 -15.56 -19.94 -14.36
N LYS A 702 -16.13 -21.14 -14.19
CA LYS A 702 -15.45 -22.28 -13.61
C LYS A 702 -14.47 -22.88 -14.61
N ILE A 703 -13.29 -23.29 -14.14
CA ILE A 703 -12.38 -24.10 -14.95
C ILE A 703 -12.81 -25.57 -14.94
N SER A 704 -12.93 -26.16 -16.13
CA SER A 704 -13.22 -27.57 -16.34
C SER A 704 -11.96 -28.42 -16.14
N SER A 705 -12.15 -29.72 -15.89
CA SER A 705 -11.04 -30.69 -15.75
C SER A 705 -10.17 -30.85 -17.01
N ASP A 706 -10.67 -30.43 -18.17
CA ASP A 706 -9.94 -30.42 -19.44
C ASP A 706 -9.24 -29.07 -19.74
N GLY A 707 -9.27 -28.13 -18.78
CA GLY A 707 -8.72 -26.78 -18.95
C GLY A 707 -9.53 -25.85 -19.87
N SER A 708 -10.83 -26.12 -20.10
CA SER A 708 -11.76 -25.09 -20.62
C SER A 708 -12.26 -24.20 -19.48
N GLY A 709 -12.81 -23.04 -19.83
CA GLY A 709 -13.33 -22.08 -18.88
C GLY A 709 -12.24 -21.48 -17.99
N GLY A 710 -12.65 -21.06 -16.79
CA GLY A 710 -11.76 -20.38 -15.86
C GLY A 710 -11.56 -18.90 -16.20
N VAL A 711 -10.89 -18.21 -15.28
CA VAL A 711 -10.56 -16.80 -15.40
C VAL A 711 -9.05 -16.62 -15.24
N LEU A 712 -8.38 -16.19 -16.30
CA LEU A 712 -6.96 -15.83 -16.23
C LEU A 712 -6.82 -14.41 -15.69
N ILE A 713 -5.72 -14.14 -15.00
CA ILE A 713 -5.24 -12.79 -14.73
C ILE A 713 -4.01 -12.51 -15.61
N ASP A 714 -4.02 -11.42 -16.36
CA ASP A 714 -3.00 -11.16 -17.38
C ASP A 714 -2.61 -9.69 -17.48
N SER A 715 -1.35 -9.36 -17.14
CA SER A 715 -0.78 -8.01 -17.25
C SER A 715 -0.48 -7.59 -18.68
N GLY A 716 -0.42 -8.54 -19.62
CA GLY A 716 -0.13 -8.26 -21.02
C GLY A 716 -1.37 -7.95 -21.88
N MET A 717 -2.57 -7.92 -21.28
CA MET A 717 -3.84 -7.56 -21.92
C MET A 717 -4.40 -6.30 -21.24
N THR A 718 -4.89 -5.31 -22.00
CA THR A 718 -5.38 -4.06 -21.39
C THR A 718 -6.87 -4.12 -21.04
N TYR A 719 -7.70 -4.53 -22.00
CA TYR A 719 -9.14 -4.73 -21.79
C TYR A 719 -9.37 -6.06 -21.06
N THR A 720 -10.51 -6.20 -20.39
CA THR A 720 -10.97 -7.49 -19.84
C THR A 720 -11.87 -8.19 -20.86
N LYS A 721 -11.82 -9.52 -20.90
CA LYS A 721 -12.80 -10.34 -21.62
C LYS A 721 -13.49 -11.34 -20.69
N LEU A 722 -14.81 -11.39 -20.76
CA LEU A 722 -15.62 -12.30 -19.93
C LEU A 722 -16.36 -13.34 -20.79
N ALA A 723 -16.47 -14.55 -20.25
CA ALA A 723 -17.42 -15.58 -20.68
C ALA A 723 -18.81 -14.99 -20.95
N ASN A 724 -19.44 -15.39 -22.06
CA ASN A 724 -20.66 -14.73 -22.55
C ASN A 724 -21.77 -14.67 -21.50
N GLY A 725 -22.03 -15.77 -20.79
CA GLY A 725 -23.08 -15.85 -19.77
C GLY A 725 -22.87 -14.92 -18.55
N GLY A 726 -21.63 -14.47 -18.30
CA GLY A 726 -21.33 -13.41 -17.33
C GLY A 726 -21.32 -12.02 -17.96
N PHE A 727 -20.82 -11.90 -19.18
CA PHE A 727 -20.77 -10.65 -19.93
C PHE A 727 -22.17 -10.08 -20.23
N GLU A 728 -23.09 -10.91 -20.73
CA GLU A 728 -24.42 -10.48 -21.17
C GLU A 728 -25.24 -9.91 -20.00
N LEU A 729 -25.20 -10.56 -18.83
CA LEU A 729 -25.86 -10.07 -17.62
C LEU A 729 -25.27 -8.75 -17.10
N LEU A 730 -23.95 -8.55 -17.21
CA LEU A 730 -23.30 -7.29 -16.84
C LEU A 730 -23.62 -6.18 -17.86
N TYR A 731 -23.64 -6.53 -19.15
CA TYR A 731 -23.96 -5.64 -20.25
C TYR A 731 -25.39 -5.10 -20.12
N ASP A 732 -26.37 -5.98 -19.89
CA ASP A 732 -27.77 -5.60 -19.74
C ASP A 732 -27.98 -4.69 -18.52
N GLU A 733 -27.33 -4.99 -17.39
CA GLU A 733 -27.41 -4.14 -16.19
C GLU A 733 -26.86 -2.73 -16.45
N ILE A 734 -25.71 -2.62 -17.12
CA ILE A 734 -25.10 -1.33 -17.45
C ILE A 734 -25.99 -0.57 -18.46
N VAL A 735 -26.60 -1.26 -19.44
CA VAL A 735 -27.54 -0.63 -20.39
C VAL A 735 -28.78 -0.09 -19.67
N ASP A 736 -29.37 -0.86 -18.75
CA ASP A 736 -30.56 -0.44 -18.02
C ASP A 736 -30.27 0.69 -17.01
N LEU A 737 -29.13 0.67 -16.32
CA LEU A 737 -28.71 1.78 -15.43
C LEU A 737 -28.48 3.09 -16.19
N MET A 738 -28.01 3.03 -17.44
CA MET A 738 -27.69 4.19 -18.27
C MET A 738 -28.88 4.71 -19.08
N LYS A 739 -30.00 3.98 -19.06
CA LYS A 739 -31.18 4.20 -19.89
C LYS A 739 -31.86 5.53 -19.58
N GLY A 740 -31.86 6.43 -20.56
CA GLY A 740 -32.43 7.78 -20.42
C GLY A 740 -31.53 8.76 -19.66
N LEU A 741 -30.38 8.32 -19.13
CA LEU A 741 -29.34 9.20 -18.58
C LEU A 741 -28.34 9.59 -19.67
N LEU A 742 -27.90 8.64 -20.50
CA LEU A 742 -26.90 8.86 -21.54
C LEU A 742 -27.30 8.24 -22.88
N GLU A 743 -26.93 8.94 -23.97
CA GLU A 743 -27.20 8.49 -25.33
C GLU A 743 -26.28 7.31 -25.67
N ARG A 744 -26.86 6.11 -25.83
CA ARG A 744 -26.13 4.93 -26.29
C ARG A 744 -25.79 5.07 -27.77
N ILE A 745 -24.51 4.91 -28.12
CA ILE A 745 -24.05 4.98 -29.51
C ILE A 745 -24.28 3.62 -30.18
N PRO A 746 -25.00 3.55 -31.32
CA PRO A 746 -25.18 2.32 -32.07
C PRO A 746 -23.88 1.93 -32.79
N THR A 747 -23.31 0.79 -32.41
CA THR A 747 -22.13 0.18 -33.02
C THR A 747 -22.51 -0.63 -34.27
N GLN A 748 -21.77 -0.50 -35.37
CA GLN A 748 -22.03 -1.28 -36.59
C GLN A 748 -21.48 -2.70 -36.50
N ARG A 749 -20.53 -2.97 -35.59
CA ARG A 749 -19.92 -4.29 -35.40
C ARG A 749 -20.09 -4.78 -33.96
N LYS A 750 -20.37 -6.09 -33.81
CA LYS A 750 -20.51 -6.80 -32.51
C LYS A 750 -19.26 -6.71 -31.61
N PHE A 751 -18.13 -6.23 -32.12
CA PHE A 751 -16.85 -6.13 -31.42
C PHE A 751 -16.47 -4.72 -30.96
N GLU A 752 -17.25 -3.68 -31.28
CA GLU A 752 -16.96 -2.29 -30.88
C GLU A 752 -17.30 -2.00 -29.40
N GLY A 753 -17.93 -2.96 -28.69
CA GLY A 753 -18.25 -2.87 -27.27
C GLY A 753 -19.56 -2.12 -26.97
N LEU A 754 -19.81 -1.83 -25.70
CA LEU A 754 -20.92 -0.97 -25.28
C LEU A 754 -20.42 0.47 -25.18
N CYS A 755 -20.89 1.36 -26.04
CA CYS A 755 -20.46 2.76 -26.08
C CYS A 755 -21.61 3.75 -25.80
N PHE A 756 -21.26 4.85 -25.14
CA PHE A 756 -22.15 5.96 -24.82
C PHE A 756 -21.51 7.29 -25.22
N LYS A 757 -22.37 8.27 -25.46
CA LYS A 757 -21.97 9.64 -25.68
C LYS A 757 -21.72 10.34 -24.35
N GLY A 758 -20.52 10.88 -24.18
CA GLY A 758 -20.09 11.58 -22.97
C GLY A 758 -18.59 11.52 -22.70
N VAL A 759 -18.21 11.90 -21.49
CA VAL A 759 -16.84 11.90 -20.96
C VAL A 759 -16.83 11.19 -19.61
N VAL A 760 -15.99 10.15 -19.46
CA VAL A 760 -15.95 9.28 -18.25
C VAL A 760 -15.86 10.08 -16.95
N SER A 761 -14.94 11.05 -16.88
CA SER A 761 -14.69 11.85 -15.66
C SER A 761 -15.79 12.87 -15.31
N ARG A 762 -16.75 13.12 -16.21
CA ARG A 762 -17.84 14.09 -16.01
C ARG A 762 -19.20 13.41 -15.88
N ASP A 763 -19.49 12.48 -16.79
CA ASP A 763 -20.84 11.94 -16.98
C ASP A 763 -21.07 10.62 -16.23
N LEU A 764 -20.01 9.99 -15.71
CA LEU A 764 -20.08 8.79 -14.86
C LEU A 764 -19.78 9.08 -13.38
N VAL A 765 -19.84 10.35 -12.95
CA VAL A 765 -19.65 10.73 -11.55
C VAL A 765 -20.78 10.14 -10.69
N GLY A 766 -20.44 9.22 -9.79
CA GLY A 766 -21.41 8.47 -8.99
C GLY A 766 -22.06 7.28 -9.70
N PHE A 767 -21.53 6.85 -10.86
CA PHE A 767 -21.87 5.54 -11.44
C PHE A 767 -21.48 4.43 -10.45
N PRO A 768 -22.34 3.41 -10.22
CA PRO A 768 -22.05 2.35 -9.26
C PRO A 768 -20.84 1.52 -9.68
N ALA A 769 -19.92 1.27 -8.74
CA ALA A 769 -18.77 0.40 -8.99
C ALA A 769 -19.21 -1.02 -9.37
N VAL A 770 -18.43 -1.67 -10.24
CA VAL A 770 -18.62 -3.06 -10.64
C VAL A 770 -17.59 -3.92 -9.92
N THR A 771 -18.02 -4.89 -9.12
CA THR A 771 -17.10 -5.71 -8.32
C THR A 771 -17.05 -7.14 -8.84
N PHE A 772 -15.83 -7.63 -9.08
CA PHE A 772 -15.54 -9.03 -9.38
C PHE A 772 -15.28 -9.77 -8.06
N HIS A 773 -16.16 -10.69 -7.69
CA HIS A 773 -16.10 -11.42 -6.42
C HIS A 773 -15.42 -12.80 -6.61
N PHE A 774 -14.26 -13.01 -6.02
CA PHE A 774 -13.49 -14.25 -6.15
C PHE A 774 -13.71 -15.23 -4.98
N ALA A 775 -13.42 -16.50 -5.25
CA ALA A 775 -13.40 -17.53 -4.21
C ALA A 775 -12.40 -17.17 -3.09
N GLY A 776 -12.78 -17.42 -1.84
CA GLY A 776 -12.03 -16.97 -0.67
C GLY A 776 -12.43 -15.58 -0.16
N GLY A 777 -13.31 -14.86 -0.86
CA GLY A 777 -13.87 -13.58 -0.41
C GLY A 777 -13.04 -12.35 -0.82
N ALA A 778 -12.11 -12.51 -1.76
CA ALA A 778 -11.37 -11.38 -2.32
C ALA A 778 -12.17 -10.69 -3.43
N ASP A 779 -12.13 -9.36 -3.45
CA ASP A 779 -12.88 -8.51 -4.37
C ASP A 779 -11.94 -7.63 -5.21
N LEU A 780 -12.23 -7.49 -6.51
CA LEU A 780 -11.60 -6.50 -7.38
C LEU A 780 -12.69 -5.51 -7.83
N VAL A 781 -12.59 -4.27 -7.38
CA VAL A 781 -13.59 -3.22 -7.57
C VAL A 781 -13.18 -2.34 -8.75
N LEU A 782 -14.00 -2.32 -9.80
CA LEU A 782 -13.81 -1.55 -11.01
C LEU A 782 -14.69 -0.29 -10.96
N GLU A 783 -14.03 0.86 -10.79
CA GLU A 783 -14.67 2.18 -10.90
C GLU A 783 -14.76 2.65 -12.35
N SER A 784 -15.39 3.80 -12.59
CA SER A 784 -15.64 4.31 -13.95
C SER A 784 -14.39 4.39 -14.84
N GLY A 785 -13.23 4.78 -14.30
CA GLY A 785 -11.94 4.81 -15.03
C GLY A 785 -11.28 3.46 -15.31
N SER A 786 -11.70 2.41 -14.59
CA SER A 786 -11.26 1.00 -14.76
C SER A 786 -12.27 0.16 -15.56
N LEU A 787 -13.55 0.55 -15.51
CA LEU A 787 -14.67 -0.09 -16.17
C LEU A 787 -14.91 0.47 -17.58
N PHE A 788 -14.65 1.75 -17.82
CA PHE A 788 -14.85 2.42 -19.11
C PHE A 788 -13.56 3.08 -19.60
N ARG A 789 -13.38 3.11 -20.93
CA ARG A 789 -12.26 3.78 -21.62
C ARG A 789 -12.81 4.88 -22.52
N GLN A 790 -12.27 6.09 -22.39
CA GLN A 790 -12.56 7.18 -23.33
C GLN A 790 -12.06 6.80 -24.73
N HIS A 791 -12.84 7.11 -25.78
CA HIS A 791 -12.57 6.72 -27.16
C HIS A 791 -12.58 7.95 -28.08
N GLY A 792 -12.03 9.06 -27.57
CA GLY A 792 -12.00 10.38 -28.20
C GLY A 792 -13.33 11.16 -28.10
N GLY A 793 -13.25 12.48 -28.21
CA GLY A 793 -14.41 13.38 -28.22
C GLY A 793 -15.37 13.16 -27.05
N ASP A 794 -16.67 13.24 -27.35
CA ASP A 794 -17.78 12.89 -26.47
C ASP A 794 -18.18 11.41 -26.61
N ARG A 795 -17.22 10.48 -26.64
CA ARG A 795 -17.50 9.03 -26.64
C ARG A 795 -16.62 8.26 -25.65
N PHE A 796 -17.24 7.41 -24.85
CA PHE A 796 -16.56 6.36 -24.09
C PHE A 796 -17.22 5.00 -24.30
N CYS A 797 -16.46 3.94 -24.03
CA CYS A 797 -16.91 2.56 -24.21
C CYS A 797 -16.51 1.69 -23.02
N LEU A 798 -17.28 0.63 -22.75
CA LEU A 798 -17.00 -0.40 -21.75
C LEU A 798 -15.65 -1.08 -22.05
N ALA A 799 -14.76 -1.10 -21.06
CA ALA A 799 -13.44 -1.74 -21.11
C ALA A 799 -13.48 -3.27 -20.91
N ILE A 800 -14.68 -3.81 -20.77
CA ILE A 800 -14.98 -5.24 -20.72
C ILE A 800 -15.61 -5.62 -22.06
N LEU A 801 -15.10 -6.68 -22.68
CA LEU A 801 -15.56 -7.22 -23.94
C LEU A 801 -16.12 -8.65 -23.77
N PRO A 802 -17.02 -9.09 -24.67
CA PRO A 802 -17.41 -10.49 -24.73
C PRO A 802 -16.24 -11.37 -25.19
N SER A 803 -16.11 -12.53 -24.56
CA SER A 803 -15.27 -13.64 -25.03
C SER A 803 -15.60 -14.00 -26.48
N ASN A 804 -16.90 -14.19 -26.77
CA ASN A 804 -17.45 -14.76 -28.02
C ASN A 804 -16.94 -16.17 -28.35
N SER A 805 -16.41 -16.90 -27.37
CA SER A 805 -15.92 -18.27 -27.55
C SER A 805 -16.90 -19.31 -27.03
N GLU A 806 -17.65 -19.91 -27.95
CA GLU A 806 -18.54 -21.04 -27.67
C GLU A 806 -17.77 -22.34 -27.32
N LEU A 807 -16.47 -22.40 -27.65
CA LEU A 807 -15.64 -23.61 -27.52
C LEU A 807 -14.84 -23.69 -26.22
N LEU A 808 -14.40 -22.57 -25.67
CA LEU A 808 -13.59 -22.55 -24.45
C LEU A 808 -14.26 -21.78 -23.30
N ASN A 809 -15.24 -20.91 -23.58
CA ASN A 809 -15.89 -20.05 -22.58
C ASN A 809 -14.87 -19.32 -21.66
N LEU A 810 -13.72 -18.94 -22.22
CA LEU A 810 -12.59 -18.39 -21.48
C LEU A 810 -12.88 -16.96 -21.01
N SER A 811 -12.44 -16.62 -19.79
CA SER A 811 -12.35 -15.24 -19.31
C SER A 811 -10.91 -14.85 -19.02
N VAL A 812 -10.56 -13.58 -19.24
CA VAL A 812 -9.23 -13.02 -18.99
C VAL A 812 -9.39 -11.60 -18.46
N ILE A 813 -8.90 -11.35 -17.24
CA ILE A 813 -8.88 -10.04 -16.59
C ILE A 813 -7.63 -9.29 -17.06
N GLY A 814 -7.86 -8.16 -17.73
CA GLY A 814 -6.79 -7.27 -18.23
C GLY A 814 -6.43 -6.17 -17.23
N ILE A 815 -5.45 -5.33 -17.59
CA ILE A 815 -4.84 -4.38 -16.67
C ILE A 815 -5.76 -3.20 -16.29
N LEU A 816 -6.71 -2.80 -17.13
CA LEU A 816 -7.69 -1.76 -16.75
C LEU A 816 -8.53 -2.17 -15.55
N ALA A 817 -8.83 -3.46 -15.38
CA ALA A 817 -9.52 -3.97 -14.20
C ALA A 817 -8.60 -4.08 -12.97
N GLN A 818 -7.28 -4.14 -13.17
CA GLN A 818 -6.27 -4.35 -12.12
C GLN A 818 -5.55 -3.05 -11.69
N GLN A 819 -5.79 -1.92 -12.39
CA GLN A 819 -5.18 -0.64 -12.03
C GLN A 819 -5.74 -0.10 -10.71
N ASN A 820 -4.94 0.71 -10.02
CA ASN A 820 -5.13 1.19 -8.65
C ASN A 820 -5.06 0.06 -7.60
N TYR A 821 -4.47 -1.08 -7.97
CA TYR A 821 -4.15 -2.19 -7.06
C TYR A 821 -2.68 -2.57 -7.16
N ASN A 822 -2.11 -2.97 -6.02
CA ASN A 822 -1.00 -3.90 -5.99
C ASN A 822 -1.56 -5.32 -6.06
N VAL A 823 -1.20 -6.05 -7.12
CA VAL A 823 -1.55 -7.46 -7.32
C VAL A 823 -0.35 -8.32 -6.93
N GLY A 824 -0.48 -9.05 -5.82
CA GLY A 824 0.57 -9.92 -5.27
C GLY A 824 0.35 -11.38 -5.62
N PHE A 825 1.38 -12.06 -6.10
CA PHE A 825 1.36 -13.48 -6.43
C PHE A 825 2.28 -14.24 -5.47
N ASP A 826 1.70 -15.14 -4.66
CA ASP A 826 2.44 -16.07 -3.81
C ASP A 826 2.34 -17.48 -4.42
N LEU A 827 3.39 -17.90 -5.11
CA LEU A 827 3.46 -19.20 -5.80
C LEU A 827 3.84 -20.35 -4.86
N GLU A 828 4.21 -20.07 -3.61
CA GLU A 828 4.41 -21.08 -2.55
C GLU A 828 3.08 -21.43 -1.88
N GLN A 829 2.28 -20.40 -1.55
CA GLN A 829 0.94 -20.58 -0.96
C GLN A 829 -0.16 -20.82 -1.98
N MET A 830 0.14 -20.70 -3.28
CA MET A 830 -0.83 -20.75 -4.38
C MET A 830 -1.99 -19.77 -4.16
N LYS A 831 -1.66 -18.47 -4.03
CA LYS A 831 -2.62 -17.38 -3.85
C LYS A 831 -2.29 -16.14 -4.68
N VAL A 832 -3.33 -15.43 -5.09
CA VAL A 832 -3.25 -14.04 -5.56
C VAL A 832 -3.88 -13.12 -4.52
N PHE A 833 -3.26 -11.98 -4.27
CA PHE A 833 -3.68 -10.97 -3.32
C PHE A 833 -4.00 -9.67 -4.06
N PHE A 834 -5.14 -9.06 -3.74
CA PHE A 834 -5.55 -7.77 -4.27
C PHE A 834 -5.57 -6.74 -3.14
N ARG A 835 -4.70 -5.74 -3.23
CA ARG A 835 -4.74 -4.57 -2.33
C ARG A 835 -4.95 -3.31 -3.15
N ARG A 836 -6.06 -2.62 -2.90
CA ARG A 836 -6.29 -1.29 -3.47
C ARG A 836 -5.34 -0.29 -2.83
N ILE A 837 -4.56 0.43 -3.65
CA ILE A 837 -3.49 1.34 -3.20
C ILE A 837 -3.04 2.24 -4.37
N ASP A 838 -2.66 3.49 -4.06
CA ASP A 838 -1.88 4.30 -5.01
C ASP A 838 -0.42 3.83 -4.99
N CYS A 839 0.10 3.45 -6.16
CA CYS A 839 1.45 2.92 -6.28
C CYS A 839 2.55 3.93 -5.88
N GLN A 840 2.25 5.22 -5.82
CA GLN A 840 3.15 6.23 -5.26
C GLN A 840 3.48 5.94 -3.78
N LEU A 841 2.55 5.38 -3.01
CA LEU A 841 2.75 5.04 -1.59
C LEU A 841 3.66 3.82 -1.35
N LEU A 842 4.13 3.17 -2.43
CA LEU A 842 5.05 2.04 -2.37
C LEU A 842 6.48 2.40 -2.83
N ASP A 843 6.68 3.64 -3.29
CA ASP A 843 8.00 4.26 -3.50
C ASP A 843 8.63 4.77 -2.17
N GLU A 844 7.86 4.78 -1.07
CA GLU A 844 8.26 5.19 0.31
C GLU A 844 8.59 3.99 1.26
#